data_AF-A0A077WSU2-F1
#
_entry.id   AF-A0A077WSU2-F1
#
_cell.length_a   1.000
_cell.length_b   1.000
_cell.length_c   1.000
_cell.angle_alpha   90.00
_cell.angle_beta   90.00
_cell.angle_gamma   90.00
#
_symmetry.space_group_name_H-M   'P 1'
#
loop_
_entity.id
_entity.type
_entity.pdbx_description
1 polymer ?
#
loop_
_entity_poly.entity_id
_entity_poly.type
_entity_poly.pdbx_seq_one_letter_code
_entity_poly.pdbx_strand_id
1 'polypeptide(L)'
;MTRPKASTSSKGKSPAKSKTGANRTVTEMFQQQRVLRKRPIVASDNESSSSDEQEDDQLVSSEDSESSDSEFETNSSKRQRTSKTSEKRSSKTSGSQRRKKSVTEVSLTHASQLLEPLAADGREGLYDQLSKEDVDIDEITTEWIDSYRADKEDALRNLINFFIRSCGCMTAVTEDAFGKEDIATEVLQELQSELAKLPQPEYPIISKSKSGKTFKRNILLFFKTFMEQCQHDIVYDGTFTETLHNWLATMASSTYRPFRHTATILTFRVLDCLAIFADKVTNELEVVQRQLRNESTRSGRARNAEKKRLMTQRATTLERKQEELNEFIDDFFESVFVHRARDVEHVIRSECIKELCTWSLHYSSHFVDNSYLRYIGWALNDQHARVRSEAVKSIIRMYHVESIVEKLKTFILRFKARIQEMALYDIDVSVRLQAIELCHLLFKHQPDLFDNDSRDLMMGILFVDNDRIQKAVAPFVKTVVEVQLYAPDLEKMQEDMQSMSVNDSSNNAGQSAGAHKAWSSYKWLASLLVSHINTIRANDNTMDTESSEAIATDIHHIVTTVVDALWVHLPVLNDYKAMADYLSRDHSSNQQDDNSMDADGVDEEYRLTDREEDVFISVFVASLHLITGRGVDKASTRGKDKKKQLDETELNENRAAVSRYLVPLLSRLLTKHNDNANKLEKLVTIPQLMNLDAYSDLRMHPAYEELVQTLIRVYTGATLPTLLENCAKTFHHMKAATFLSDVNDKLMPELIDSVGAQVRDACRGKDITICGLTNDDVHAITVSLLRLDHLISFIDVTDVMDESEDMNDDIVDLMTHFIVRAGAGFQNEKQISISAMGVLFRYFSWKCERISNDRDLTGAGRAAANKVERKRDSVMDKMTDLATAPDLKPLPVVRSTAFGIVMDLYWIFSSDLFSGSTELNLLRADCPDHTQERCRKYIASELENWQNAMNEDQSENETQDEDDESEHITKENHSEQGLRLVANVARAVSARVLAYDQMTDILAQYGYLGDEADSIMKAFIEELRMDLVHNEECASSICRSFLESLKKSFEVHVNDSYRSIDKTLTLARSQARTLSLADQEDPSRHVAEHVICDRLHIDGVTYVLSKAAENHKNKTVSLKFFRVLSILVKPLSRARDVAKIHKHIETLLAEHKLEPKRGDKEWEAYFGYVKEIDQILKRKGLRYAN
;
A
#
# COMPACT_ATOMS: atom_id res chain seq x y z
N MET A 1 48.10 -51.50 62.00
CA MET A 1 48.67 -50.99 63.27
C MET A 1 47.66 -50.05 63.93
N THR A 2 47.11 -50.49 65.07
CA THR A 2 46.78 -49.69 66.27
C THR A 2 46.21 -48.26 66.14
N ARG A 3 44.87 -48.15 66.26
CA ARG A 3 44.05 -47.42 67.29
C ARG A 3 44.74 -46.42 68.25
N PRO A 4 44.02 -45.50 68.96
CA PRO A 4 42.58 -45.13 68.91
C PRO A 4 42.18 -43.63 69.20
N LYS A 5 40.90 -43.32 68.87
CA LYS A 5 39.83 -42.60 69.64
C LYS A 5 40.05 -41.23 70.33
N ALA A 6 39.07 -40.34 70.09
CA ALA A 6 38.16 -39.74 71.09
C ALA A 6 36.92 -39.13 70.36
N SER A 7 35.73 -39.76 70.43
CA SER A 7 34.55 -39.43 71.29
C SER A 7 33.76 -38.20 70.83
N THR A 8 32.43 -38.15 70.69
CA THR A 8 31.29 -39.02 71.06
C THR A 8 29.99 -38.37 70.53
N SER A 9 29.01 -39.20 70.12
CA SER A 9 27.52 -39.08 70.21
C SER A 9 26.80 -37.76 69.90
N SER A 10 25.57 -37.69 69.38
CA SER A 10 24.62 -38.61 68.76
C SER A 10 23.35 -37.77 68.46
N LYS A 11 22.64 -38.14 67.39
CA LYS A 11 21.18 -37.98 67.19
C LYS A 11 20.58 -36.56 67.17
N GLY A 12 20.03 -36.23 65.99
CA GLY A 12 18.63 -35.78 65.93
C GLY A 12 18.37 -34.46 65.20
N LYS A 13 17.53 -34.59 64.15
CA LYS A 13 16.66 -33.58 63.53
C LYS A 13 17.28 -32.59 62.52
N SER A 14 16.73 -32.72 61.31
CA SER A 14 16.64 -31.74 60.24
C SER A 14 16.11 -30.37 60.72
N PRO A 15 16.49 -29.30 60.00
CA PRO A 15 15.57 -28.19 59.77
C PRO A 15 15.25 -28.01 58.27
N ALA A 16 14.13 -27.35 58.06
CA ALA A 16 13.34 -27.27 56.85
C ALA A 16 14.05 -26.63 55.63
N LYS A 17 13.71 -27.13 54.44
CA LYS A 17 13.90 -26.43 53.16
C LYS A 17 12.85 -25.32 53.04
N SER A 18 13.22 -24.06 53.24
CA SER A 18 12.43 -22.93 52.74
C SER A 18 12.73 -22.73 51.26
N LYS A 19 11.71 -22.88 50.41
CA LYS A 19 11.74 -22.43 49.01
C LYS A 19 11.56 -20.91 48.98
N THR A 20 12.62 -20.18 48.66
CA THR A 20 12.52 -18.80 48.15
C THR A 20 13.22 -18.76 46.79
N GLY A 21 12.47 -18.43 45.75
CA GLY A 21 13.03 -18.21 44.41
C GLY A 21 13.84 -16.92 44.41
N ALA A 22 15.17 -17.04 44.48
CA ALA A 22 16.07 -15.90 44.35
C ALA A 22 16.44 -15.71 42.87
N ASN A 23 16.05 -14.57 42.29
CA ASN A 23 16.52 -14.12 40.98
C ASN A 23 18.00 -13.71 41.09
N ARG A 24 18.87 -14.13 40.16
CA ARG A 24 20.30 -13.79 40.14
C ARG A 24 20.51 -12.32 39.74
N THR A 25 21.42 -11.62 40.42
CA THR A 25 21.77 -10.22 40.13
C THR A 25 23.04 -10.12 39.26
N VAL A 26 23.06 -9.18 38.32
CA VAL A 26 24.19 -9.01 37.36
C VAL A 26 25.50 -8.64 38.07
N THR A 27 25.40 -7.91 39.18
CA THR A 27 26.52 -7.47 40.03
C THR A 27 27.30 -8.65 40.62
N GLU A 28 26.66 -9.80 40.87
CA GLU A 28 27.30 -11.02 41.37
C GLU A 28 28.14 -11.73 40.29
N MET A 29 27.75 -11.66 39.00
CA MET A 29 28.52 -12.24 37.89
C MET A 29 29.84 -11.49 37.65
N PHE A 30 29.83 -10.15 37.73
CA PHE A 30 31.04 -9.34 37.57
C PHE A 30 32.02 -9.54 38.73
N GLN A 31 31.54 -9.79 39.95
CA GLN A 31 32.40 -10.11 41.09
C GLN A 31 33.06 -11.49 40.95
N GLN A 32 32.36 -12.50 40.41
CA GLN A 32 32.95 -13.82 40.15
C GLN A 32 34.02 -13.81 39.03
N GLN A 33 33.84 -13.02 37.96
CA GLN A 33 34.89 -12.85 36.93
C GLN A 33 36.11 -12.05 37.43
N ARG A 34 35.92 -11.09 38.34
CA ARG A 34 37.04 -10.33 38.93
C ARG A 34 37.90 -11.17 39.87
N VAL A 35 37.32 -12.18 40.53
CA VAL A 35 38.05 -13.14 41.37
C VAL A 35 38.88 -14.12 40.52
N LEU A 36 38.46 -14.41 39.29
CA LEU A 36 39.22 -15.26 38.35
C LEU A 36 40.38 -14.53 37.65
N ARG A 37 40.41 -13.19 37.64
CA ARG A 37 41.50 -12.38 37.05
C ARG A 37 42.68 -12.08 38.00
N LYS A 38 42.70 -12.63 39.22
CA LYS A 38 43.85 -12.55 40.14
C LYS A 38 44.58 -13.90 40.24
N ARG A 39 45.32 -14.27 39.19
CA ARG A 39 46.48 -15.15 39.26
C ARG A 39 47.58 -14.58 38.34
N PRO A 40 48.84 -14.53 38.80
CA PRO A 40 49.90 -13.84 38.07
C PRO A 40 50.39 -14.68 36.87
N ILE A 41 50.86 -13.93 35.89
CA ILE A 41 51.52 -14.31 34.65
C ILE A 41 52.74 -15.21 34.94
N VAL A 42 52.80 -16.35 34.26
CA VAL A 42 54.07 -17.00 33.87
C VAL A 42 53.99 -17.23 32.36
N ALA A 43 54.97 -16.67 31.67
CA ALA A 43 55.13 -16.69 30.23
C ALA A 43 55.62 -18.05 29.73
N SER A 44 55.08 -18.51 28.61
CA SER A 44 55.79 -19.33 27.63
C SER A 44 55.05 -19.29 26.30
N ASP A 45 55.74 -18.76 25.29
CA ASP A 45 55.37 -18.81 23.87
C ASP A 45 55.20 -20.26 23.40
N ASN A 46 54.16 -20.55 22.60
CA ASN A 46 54.35 -21.15 21.27
C ASN A 46 53.06 -21.26 20.46
N GLU A 47 53.29 -21.27 19.15
CA GLU A 47 52.39 -21.15 18.02
C GLU A 47 51.44 -22.34 17.75
N SER A 48 50.44 -22.02 16.92
CA SER A 48 49.87 -22.84 15.84
C SER A 48 48.71 -23.82 16.10
N SER A 49 47.62 -23.52 15.38
CA SER A 49 46.89 -24.40 14.45
C SER A 49 46.06 -25.60 14.93
N SER A 50 44.83 -25.63 14.38
CA SER A 50 44.05 -26.79 13.94
C SER A 50 43.22 -27.59 14.95
N SER A 51 41.90 -27.40 14.80
CA SER A 51 40.87 -28.41 14.49
C SER A 51 40.58 -29.60 15.43
N ASP A 52 39.29 -29.65 15.79
CA ASP A 52 38.36 -30.80 15.74
C ASP A 52 37.90 -31.51 17.02
N GLU A 53 36.58 -31.79 16.98
CA GLU A 53 35.73 -32.74 17.74
C GLU A 53 35.36 -32.36 19.18
N GLN A 54 34.10 -32.12 19.57
CA GLN A 54 32.77 -32.75 19.43
C GLN A 54 32.28 -33.28 20.80
N GLU A 55 30.95 -33.32 20.96
CA GLU A 55 30.14 -33.80 22.11
C GLU A 55 29.95 -32.82 23.28
N ASP A 56 28.77 -32.67 23.90
CA ASP A 56 27.36 -32.88 23.57
C ASP A 56 26.57 -32.20 24.73
N ASP A 57 25.32 -31.79 24.48
CA ASP A 57 24.17 -31.70 25.44
C ASP A 57 23.24 -30.47 25.29
N GLN A 58 22.24 -30.66 24.41
CA GLN A 58 20.80 -30.68 24.72
C GLN A 58 20.05 -29.46 25.33
N LEU A 59 19.04 -29.03 24.54
CA LEU A 59 17.70 -28.46 24.89
C LEU A 59 17.68 -26.93 25.10
N VAL A 60 16.86 -26.12 24.39
CA VAL A 60 15.40 -26.19 24.20
C VAL A 60 14.95 -25.41 22.93
N SER A 61 14.03 -25.96 22.16
CA SER A 61 13.27 -25.29 21.09
C SER A 61 11.98 -24.63 21.62
N SER A 62 11.61 -23.46 21.11
CA SER A 62 10.20 -23.14 20.78
C SER A 62 10.12 -21.91 19.87
N GLU A 63 9.90 -22.16 18.58
CA GLU A 63 9.33 -21.22 17.63
C GLU A 63 7.83 -21.03 17.87
N ASP A 64 7.40 -19.83 17.56
CA ASP A 64 6.06 -19.28 17.60
C ASP A 64 5.13 -19.88 16.52
N SER A 65 3.84 -19.90 16.83
CA SER A 65 2.74 -19.99 15.85
C SER A 65 1.83 -18.76 16.06
N GLU A 66 1.77 -17.91 15.04
CA GLU A 66 1.14 -16.59 15.03
C GLU A 66 -0.38 -16.59 15.17
N SER A 67 -0.87 -15.58 15.89
CA SER A 67 -2.24 -15.07 15.89
C SER A 67 -2.27 -13.74 15.16
N SER A 68 -3.19 -13.64 14.20
CA SER A 68 -3.67 -12.45 13.50
C SER A 68 -4.04 -11.30 14.45
N ASP A 69 -3.45 -10.13 14.23
CA ASP A 69 -4.06 -8.83 14.52
C ASP A 69 -3.83 -7.86 13.36
N SER A 70 -4.88 -7.07 13.15
CA SER A 70 -5.06 -6.02 12.17
C SER A 70 -4.87 -4.67 12.86
N GLU A 71 -3.93 -3.85 12.41
CA GLU A 71 -4.16 -2.57 11.72
C GLU A 71 -2.82 -1.83 11.49
N PHE A 72 -2.70 -1.26 10.29
CA PHE A 72 -1.76 -0.22 9.83
C PHE A 72 -0.42 -0.06 10.59
N GLU A 73 0.62 -0.78 10.16
CA GLU A 73 1.91 -0.20 9.72
C GLU A 73 2.79 -1.27 9.05
N THR A 74 3.51 -0.79 8.04
CA THR A 74 4.50 -1.42 7.14
C THR A 74 5.50 -2.41 7.78
N ASN A 75 5.64 -3.63 7.26
CA ASN A 75 6.74 -4.02 6.35
C ASN A 75 6.65 -5.47 5.82
N SER A 76 6.93 -5.56 4.52
CA SER A 76 7.09 -6.70 3.61
C SER A 76 8.25 -7.63 4.00
N SER A 77 8.03 -8.93 4.24
CA SER A 77 8.13 -10.08 3.29
C SER A 77 9.55 -10.52 2.90
N LYS A 78 10.00 -11.76 3.18
CA LYS A 78 9.97 -12.95 2.28
C LYS A 78 10.90 -14.04 2.88
N ARG A 79 10.98 -15.33 2.53
CA ARG A 79 10.12 -16.42 1.98
C ARG A 79 11.11 -17.55 1.55
N GLN A 80 10.71 -18.84 1.66
CA GLN A 80 11.22 -20.05 0.93
C GLN A 80 12.48 -20.79 1.49
N ARG A 81 12.68 -22.12 1.41
CA ARG A 81 11.90 -23.30 0.91
C ARG A 81 12.65 -24.64 1.23
N THR A 82 11.88 -25.73 1.38
CA THR A 82 12.15 -27.17 1.01
C THR A 82 13.15 -27.98 1.87
N SER A 83 12.95 -29.26 2.26
CA SER A 83 12.30 -30.40 1.60
C SER A 83 12.02 -31.60 2.55
N LYS A 84 10.98 -32.43 2.21
CA LYS A 84 10.84 -33.92 2.24
C LYS A 84 11.59 -34.74 3.33
N THR A 85 11.11 -35.82 3.98
CA THR A 85 10.04 -36.83 3.80
C THR A 85 10.09 -37.85 4.97
N SER A 86 9.03 -38.66 5.14
CA SER A 86 8.94 -40.01 5.76
C SER A 86 9.23 -40.15 7.26
N GLU A 87 8.21 -40.37 8.12
CA GLU A 87 7.46 -41.62 8.40
C GLU A 87 8.01 -42.46 9.58
N LYS A 88 7.07 -42.73 10.51
CA LYS A 88 6.88 -43.95 11.33
C LYS A 88 7.61 -44.12 12.67
N ARG A 89 6.77 -43.96 13.71
CA ARG A 89 6.22 -45.02 14.61
C ARG A 89 6.76 -45.13 16.04
N SER A 90 5.78 -45.03 16.96
CA SER A 90 5.56 -45.78 18.23
C SER A 90 6.62 -45.64 19.33
N SER A 91 6.32 -45.49 20.62
CA SER A 91 5.09 -45.58 21.42
C SER A 91 5.44 -45.29 22.89
N LYS A 92 4.53 -44.61 23.63
CA LYS A 92 4.11 -44.82 25.06
C LYS A 92 5.22 -44.92 26.16
N THR A 93 5.20 -44.26 27.33
CA THR A 93 4.21 -43.44 28.09
C THR A 93 4.87 -42.85 29.35
N SER A 94 4.23 -41.82 29.92
CA SER A 94 4.47 -41.12 31.21
C SER A 94 5.58 -40.06 31.18
N GLY A 95 5.40 -38.80 31.58
CA GLY A 95 4.26 -38.12 32.18
C GLY A 95 4.78 -37.01 33.10
N SER A 96 4.87 -35.77 32.60
CA SER A 96 4.83 -34.55 33.44
C SER A 96 4.31 -33.39 32.59
N GLN A 97 3.11 -32.94 32.94
CA GLN A 97 2.25 -32.01 32.22
C GLN A 97 2.82 -30.58 32.22
N ARG A 98 2.93 -29.97 31.03
CA ARG A 98 3.26 -28.55 30.83
C ARG A 98 1.98 -27.80 30.42
N ARG A 99 1.63 -26.75 31.17
CA ARG A 99 0.36 -26.00 31.14
C ARG A 99 0.02 -25.41 29.75
N LYS A 100 -1.15 -25.78 29.21
CA LYS A 100 -1.84 -25.12 28.09
C LYS A 100 -2.48 -23.80 28.57
N LYS A 101 -2.43 -22.73 27.77
CA LYS A 101 -3.31 -21.55 27.94
C LYS A 101 -4.73 -21.95 27.50
N SER A 102 -5.62 -22.16 28.45
CA SER A 102 -7.06 -22.40 28.24
C SER A 102 -7.81 -21.07 28.15
N VAL A 103 -9.03 -21.11 27.62
CA VAL A 103 -10.06 -20.06 27.79
C VAL A 103 -10.10 -19.70 29.28
N THR A 104 -10.15 -18.40 29.60
CA THR A 104 -10.21 -17.93 30.99
C THR A 104 -11.62 -18.20 31.51
N GLU A 105 -11.83 -19.40 32.02
CA GLU A 105 -13.11 -19.82 32.63
C GLU A 105 -13.31 -19.04 33.93
N VAL A 106 -14.45 -18.35 34.01
CA VAL A 106 -14.81 -17.56 35.19
C VAL A 106 -15.73 -18.42 36.08
N SER A 107 -15.22 -18.76 37.27
CA SER A 107 -15.97 -19.48 38.30
C SER A 107 -16.25 -18.54 39.47
N LEU A 108 -17.52 -18.44 39.89
CA LEU A 108 -17.94 -17.68 41.07
C LEU A 108 -17.63 -18.48 42.34
N THR A 109 -17.08 -17.81 43.36
CA THR A 109 -16.65 -18.44 44.62
C THR A 109 -17.75 -18.57 45.67
N HIS A 110 -18.97 -18.10 45.39
CA HIS A 110 -20.12 -18.16 46.30
C HIS A 110 -21.34 -18.76 45.59
N ALA A 111 -21.91 -19.83 46.17
CA ALA A 111 -23.23 -20.35 45.80
C ALA A 111 -24.31 -19.47 46.47
N SER A 112 -25.35 -19.11 45.72
CA SER A 112 -26.51 -18.37 46.22
C SER A 112 -27.78 -19.23 46.12
N GLN A 113 -28.95 -18.67 46.48
CA GLN A 113 -30.22 -19.36 46.28
C GLN A 113 -30.60 -19.50 44.79
N LEU A 114 -30.01 -18.67 43.92
CA LEU A 114 -30.32 -18.60 42.49
C LEU A 114 -29.27 -19.31 41.62
N LEU A 115 -28.01 -19.32 42.08
CA LEU A 115 -26.86 -19.77 41.32
C LEU A 115 -26.02 -20.80 42.10
N GLU A 116 -25.65 -21.88 41.40
CA GLU A 116 -24.69 -22.86 41.90
C GLU A 116 -23.46 -22.96 40.97
N PRO A 117 -22.25 -23.19 41.51
CA PRO A 117 -21.10 -23.55 40.68
C PRO A 117 -21.40 -24.85 39.94
N LEU A 118 -21.09 -24.94 38.64
CA LEU A 118 -21.20 -26.21 37.92
C LEU A 118 -20.37 -27.28 38.66
N ALA A 119 -21.04 -28.24 39.29
CA ALA A 119 -20.39 -29.35 39.96
C ALA A 119 -19.67 -30.21 38.93
N ALA A 120 -18.47 -30.70 39.28
CA ALA A 120 -17.71 -31.69 38.52
C ALA A 120 -18.35 -33.09 38.63
N ASP A 121 -19.68 -33.17 38.56
CA ASP A 121 -20.38 -34.42 38.34
C ASP A 121 -20.04 -34.82 36.91
N GLY A 122 -19.28 -35.90 36.73
CA GLY A 122 -18.68 -36.31 35.46
C GLY A 122 -19.65 -36.70 34.34
N ARG A 123 -20.85 -36.12 34.26
CA ARG A 123 -21.74 -36.12 33.11
C ARG A 123 -21.32 -34.98 32.18
N GLU A 124 -20.98 -35.33 30.94
CA GLU A 124 -20.67 -34.33 29.92
C GLU A 124 -21.95 -33.57 29.54
N GLY A 125 -21.99 -32.25 29.77
CA GLY A 125 -23.13 -31.43 29.35
C GLY A 125 -23.07 -31.05 27.87
N LEU A 126 -24.15 -30.44 27.34
CA LEU A 126 -24.24 -30.00 25.93
C LEU A 126 -23.03 -29.17 25.47
N TYR A 127 -22.51 -28.31 26.34
CA TYR A 127 -21.32 -27.51 26.05
C TYR A 127 -20.07 -28.37 25.80
N ASP A 128 -19.86 -29.40 26.62
CA ASP A 128 -18.69 -30.27 26.56
C ASP A 128 -18.75 -31.18 25.31
N GLN A 129 -19.95 -31.66 24.98
CA GLN A 129 -20.20 -32.45 23.78
C GLN A 129 -19.94 -31.63 22.51
N LEU A 130 -20.51 -30.42 22.40
CA LEU A 130 -20.38 -29.56 21.22
C LEU A 130 -18.99 -28.93 21.06
N SER A 131 -18.14 -28.98 22.09
CA SER A 131 -16.75 -28.52 22.04
C SER A 131 -15.80 -29.52 21.36
N LYS A 132 -16.25 -30.76 21.09
CA LYS A 132 -15.46 -31.81 20.41
C LYS A 132 -15.42 -31.59 18.89
N GLU A 133 -14.38 -32.09 18.22
CA GLU A 133 -14.20 -31.90 16.75
C GLU A 133 -15.11 -32.79 15.90
N ASP A 134 -15.40 -34.02 16.37
CA ASP A 134 -16.20 -35.01 15.66
C ASP A 134 -17.43 -35.33 16.52
N VAL A 135 -18.57 -34.74 16.14
CA VAL A 135 -19.81 -34.75 16.93
C VAL A 135 -20.97 -35.04 15.99
N ASP A 136 -21.77 -36.04 16.34
CA ASP A 136 -23.06 -36.28 15.70
C ASP A 136 -24.09 -35.32 16.31
N ILE A 137 -24.36 -34.23 15.60
CA ILE A 137 -25.28 -33.19 16.04
C ILE A 137 -26.73 -33.69 15.99
N ASP A 138 -27.06 -34.61 15.08
CA ASP A 138 -28.41 -35.15 14.96
C ASP A 138 -28.73 -36.06 16.16
N GLU A 139 -27.77 -36.86 16.60
CA GLU A 139 -27.88 -37.70 17.81
C GLU A 139 -28.11 -36.83 19.06
N ILE A 140 -27.25 -35.84 19.31
CA ILE A 140 -27.36 -34.92 20.46
C ILE A 140 -28.71 -34.20 20.45
N THR A 141 -29.16 -33.77 19.28
CA THR A 141 -30.45 -33.10 19.13
C THR A 141 -31.61 -34.03 19.50
N THR A 142 -31.56 -35.28 19.04
CA THR A 142 -32.58 -36.28 19.33
C THR A 142 -32.64 -36.60 20.82
N GLU A 143 -31.49 -36.81 21.46
CA GLU A 143 -31.38 -37.06 22.91
C GLU A 143 -31.98 -35.92 23.74
N TRP A 144 -31.72 -34.67 23.35
CA TRP A 144 -32.30 -33.51 24.03
C TRP A 144 -33.82 -33.45 23.85
N ILE A 145 -34.33 -33.72 22.64
CA ILE A 145 -35.77 -33.73 22.36
C ILE A 145 -36.48 -34.82 23.17
N ASP A 146 -35.89 -36.01 23.29
CA ASP A 146 -36.44 -37.09 24.10
C ASP A 146 -36.43 -36.72 25.59
N SER A 147 -35.39 -36.02 26.05
CA SER A 147 -35.33 -35.47 27.41
C SER A 147 -36.42 -34.42 27.66
N TYR A 148 -36.67 -33.53 26.68
CA TYR A 148 -37.74 -32.53 26.75
C TYR A 148 -39.14 -33.15 26.81
N ARG A 149 -39.36 -34.24 26.08
CA ARG A 149 -40.61 -35.00 26.13
C ARG A 149 -40.81 -35.72 27.46
N ALA A 150 -39.74 -36.09 28.14
CA ALA A 150 -39.79 -36.72 29.45
C ALA A 150 -40.01 -35.71 30.58
N ASP A 151 -39.25 -34.61 30.57
CA ASP A 151 -39.32 -33.52 31.55
C ASP A 151 -38.99 -32.17 30.87
N LYS A 152 -40.02 -31.33 30.71
CA LYS A 152 -39.88 -30.04 30.03
C LYS A 152 -39.04 -29.05 30.83
N GLU A 153 -39.23 -28.99 32.15
CA GLU A 153 -38.58 -28.00 33.01
C GLU A 153 -37.09 -28.30 33.14
N ASP A 154 -36.72 -29.56 33.37
CA ASP A 154 -35.31 -29.94 33.47
C ASP A 154 -34.56 -29.76 32.14
N ALA A 155 -35.16 -30.16 31.03
CA ALA A 155 -34.55 -30.01 29.71
C ALA A 155 -34.34 -28.53 29.33
N LEU A 156 -35.29 -27.64 29.64
CA LEU A 156 -35.18 -26.20 29.43
C LEU A 156 -34.12 -25.58 30.33
N ARG A 157 -34.08 -25.95 31.62
CA ARG A 157 -33.02 -25.53 32.55
C ARG A 157 -31.64 -25.89 32.01
N ASN A 158 -31.47 -27.12 31.54
CA ASN A 158 -30.22 -27.59 30.94
C ASN A 158 -29.82 -26.80 29.69
N LEU A 159 -30.79 -26.42 28.85
CA LEU A 159 -30.58 -25.59 27.67
C LEU A 159 -30.17 -24.14 28.04
N ILE A 160 -30.81 -23.53 29.04
CA ILE A 160 -30.45 -22.20 29.53
C ILE A 160 -29.05 -22.19 30.16
N ASN A 161 -28.74 -23.21 30.97
CA ASN A 161 -27.40 -23.38 31.54
C ASN A 161 -26.33 -23.53 30.44
N PHE A 162 -26.66 -24.21 29.33
CA PHE A 162 -25.80 -24.26 28.15
C PHE A 162 -25.56 -22.87 27.53
N PHE A 163 -26.55 -21.98 27.48
CA PHE A 163 -26.37 -20.61 26.97
C PHE A 163 -25.49 -19.76 27.88
N ILE A 164 -25.72 -19.82 29.19
CA ILE A 164 -24.91 -19.12 30.19
C ILE A 164 -23.45 -19.61 30.09
N ARG A 165 -23.25 -20.92 29.94
CA ARG A 165 -21.92 -21.53 29.74
C ARG A 165 -21.26 -21.11 28.43
N SER A 166 -22.03 -20.97 27.36
CA SER A 166 -21.56 -20.47 26.05
C SER A 166 -21.06 -19.02 26.11
N CYS A 167 -21.46 -18.27 27.14
CA CYS A 167 -20.98 -16.92 27.44
C CYS A 167 -19.68 -16.90 28.28
N GLY A 168 -19.15 -18.07 28.64
CA GLY A 168 -17.93 -18.22 29.45
C GLY A 168 -18.15 -18.26 30.96
N CYS A 169 -19.40 -18.44 31.42
CA CYS A 169 -19.75 -18.47 32.84
C CYS A 169 -19.87 -19.91 33.35
N MET A 170 -19.17 -20.25 34.44
CA MET A 170 -19.17 -21.60 35.03
C MET A 170 -20.20 -21.78 36.16
N THR A 171 -21.32 -21.06 36.08
CA THR A 171 -22.41 -21.12 37.05
C THR A 171 -23.70 -21.55 36.39
N ALA A 172 -24.48 -22.36 37.10
CA ALA A 172 -25.75 -22.90 36.66
C ALA A 172 -26.88 -22.32 37.52
N VAL A 173 -28.07 -22.23 36.92
CA VAL A 173 -29.33 -21.90 37.59
C VAL A 173 -29.82 -23.14 38.33
N THR A 174 -30.19 -22.98 39.60
CA THR A 174 -30.67 -24.09 40.44
C THR A 174 -32.10 -24.54 40.04
N GLU A 175 -32.50 -25.75 40.47
CA GLU A 175 -33.87 -26.27 40.22
C GLU A 175 -34.95 -25.38 40.84
N ASP A 176 -34.78 -25.07 42.12
CA ASP A 176 -35.72 -24.27 42.92
C ASP A 176 -35.85 -22.83 42.41
N ALA A 177 -34.81 -22.35 41.72
CA ALA A 177 -34.80 -21.07 41.05
C ALA A 177 -35.67 -21.13 39.78
N PHE A 178 -35.39 -22.08 38.87
CA PHE A 178 -36.01 -22.10 37.54
C PHE A 178 -37.55 -22.13 37.56
N GLY A 179 -38.17 -22.72 38.60
CA GLY A 179 -39.62 -22.76 38.78
C GLY A 179 -40.29 -21.44 39.23
N LYS A 180 -39.55 -20.34 39.39
CA LYS A 180 -40.10 -19.02 39.77
C LYS A 180 -40.36 -18.13 38.55
N GLU A 181 -41.47 -17.40 38.56
CA GLU A 181 -41.78 -16.37 37.55
C GLU A 181 -40.72 -15.24 37.57
N ASP A 182 -40.43 -14.65 36.41
CA ASP A 182 -39.47 -13.54 36.18
C ASP A 182 -38.00 -13.76 36.60
N ILE A 183 -37.60 -15.01 36.84
CA ILE A 183 -36.26 -15.30 37.37
C ILE A 183 -35.09 -14.95 36.44
N ALA A 184 -35.32 -14.93 35.12
CA ALA A 184 -34.28 -14.62 34.14
C ALA A 184 -33.57 -13.29 34.45
N THR A 185 -34.33 -12.27 34.84
CA THR A 185 -33.80 -10.94 35.18
C THR A 185 -32.99 -10.98 36.47
N GLU A 186 -33.49 -11.65 37.52
CA GLU A 186 -32.83 -11.73 38.82
C GLU A 186 -31.49 -12.50 38.72
N VAL A 187 -31.50 -13.66 38.06
CA VAL A 187 -30.32 -14.50 37.83
C VAL A 187 -29.26 -13.73 37.04
N LEU A 188 -29.65 -13.07 35.95
CA LEU A 188 -28.71 -12.35 35.10
C LEU A 188 -28.16 -11.10 35.79
N GLN A 189 -28.95 -10.43 36.63
CA GLN A 189 -28.48 -9.29 37.41
C GLN A 189 -27.45 -9.71 38.47
N GLU A 190 -27.68 -10.85 39.14
CA GLU A 190 -26.71 -11.44 40.07
C GLU A 190 -25.42 -11.82 39.34
N LEU A 191 -25.51 -12.57 38.23
CA LEU A 191 -24.36 -12.94 37.40
C LEU A 191 -23.59 -11.72 36.90
N GLN A 192 -24.29 -10.70 36.40
CA GLN A 192 -23.69 -9.49 35.88
C GLN A 192 -22.96 -8.71 36.98
N SER A 193 -23.51 -8.65 38.19
CA SER A 193 -22.88 -7.95 39.32
C SER A 193 -21.54 -8.57 39.71
N GLU A 194 -21.42 -9.90 39.62
CA GLU A 194 -20.19 -10.62 39.93
C GLU A 194 -19.20 -10.61 38.76
N LEU A 195 -19.68 -10.79 37.53
CA LEU A 195 -18.85 -10.81 36.31
C LEU A 195 -18.28 -9.43 35.97
N ALA A 196 -18.98 -8.33 36.31
CA ALA A 196 -18.47 -6.98 36.13
C ALA A 196 -17.19 -6.68 36.94
N LYS A 197 -16.90 -7.47 37.99
CA LYS A 197 -15.70 -7.32 38.83
C LYS A 197 -14.45 -7.92 38.19
N LEU A 198 -14.58 -8.67 37.09
CA LEU A 198 -13.50 -9.41 36.45
C LEU A 198 -13.07 -8.74 35.12
N PRO A 199 -11.78 -8.82 34.75
CA PRO A 199 -11.32 -8.31 33.46
C PRO A 199 -12.03 -9.03 32.31
N GLN A 200 -12.49 -8.30 31.29
CA GLN A 200 -13.29 -8.85 30.19
C GLN A 200 -12.61 -10.09 29.56
N PRO A 201 -13.14 -11.31 29.79
CA PRO A 201 -12.52 -12.52 29.28
C PRO A 201 -12.87 -12.73 27.80
N GLU A 202 -11.94 -13.32 27.05
CA GLU A 202 -12.26 -13.96 25.76
C GLU A 202 -13.27 -15.09 26.03
N TYR A 203 -14.42 -15.07 25.35
CA TYR A 203 -15.52 -16.02 25.56
C TYR A 203 -15.71 -16.95 24.34
N PRO A 204 -16.34 -18.12 24.51
CA PRO A 204 -16.31 -19.23 23.55
C PRO A 204 -16.64 -18.87 22.10
N ILE A 205 -17.62 -18.00 21.86
CA ILE A 205 -18.10 -17.65 20.50
C ILE A 205 -17.17 -16.71 19.74
N ILE A 206 -16.36 -15.90 20.43
CA ILE A 206 -15.40 -15.00 19.77
C ILE A 206 -13.97 -15.56 19.78
N SER A 207 -13.76 -16.74 20.36
CA SER A 207 -12.41 -17.23 20.55
C SER A 207 -11.71 -17.54 19.23
N LYS A 208 -10.47 -17.05 19.08
CA LYS A 208 -9.64 -17.29 17.89
C LYS A 208 -9.05 -18.71 17.87
N SER A 209 -9.14 -19.46 18.99
CA SER A 209 -8.63 -20.82 19.14
C SER A 209 -9.34 -21.83 18.21
N LYS A 210 -8.66 -22.94 17.86
CA LYS A 210 -9.26 -24.00 17.04
C LYS A 210 -10.52 -24.56 17.69
N SER A 211 -10.47 -24.83 19.00
CA SER A 211 -11.62 -25.29 19.79
C SER A 211 -12.77 -24.27 19.81
N GLY A 212 -12.47 -22.97 19.96
CA GLY A 212 -13.49 -21.92 19.92
C GLY A 212 -14.18 -21.79 18.55
N LYS A 213 -13.41 -21.87 17.45
CA LYS A 213 -13.96 -21.88 16.08
C LYS A 213 -14.84 -23.11 15.83
N THR A 214 -14.39 -24.28 16.26
CA THR A 214 -15.17 -25.52 16.19
C THR A 214 -16.46 -25.40 16.99
N PHE A 215 -16.38 -24.94 18.24
CA PHE A 215 -17.54 -24.73 19.09
C PHE A 215 -18.55 -23.76 18.46
N LYS A 216 -18.10 -22.59 17.97
CA LYS A 216 -18.97 -21.62 17.27
C LYS A 216 -19.70 -22.23 16.07
N ARG A 217 -19.01 -23.06 15.28
CA ARG A 217 -19.63 -23.76 14.15
C ARG A 217 -20.67 -24.77 14.65
N ASN A 218 -20.31 -25.58 15.64
CA ASN A 218 -21.15 -26.66 16.15
C ASN A 218 -22.39 -26.13 16.87
N ILE A 219 -22.30 -25.05 17.68
CA ILE A 219 -23.47 -24.46 18.34
C ILE A 219 -24.47 -23.91 17.32
N LEU A 220 -24.01 -23.22 16.28
CA LEU A 220 -24.90 -22.69 15.23
C LEU A 220 -25.56 -23.80 14.42
N LEU A 221 -24.85 -24.90 14.16
CA LEU A 221 -25.39 -26.06 13.46
C LEU A 221 -26.36 -26.84 14.34
N PHE A 222 -26.03 -27.06 15.61
CA PHE A 222 -26.91 -27.65 16.62
C PHE A 222 -28.24 -26.92 16.67
N PHE A 223 -28.22 -25.59 16.82
CA PHE A 223 -29.47 -24.82 16.88
C PHE A 223 -30.30 -24.91 15.61
N LYS A 224 -29.65 -24.96 14.44
CA LYS A 224 -30.36 -25.15 13.17
C LYS A 224 -31.07 -26.51 13.16
N THR A 225 -30.33 -27.60 13.39
CA THR A 225 -30.86 -28.96 13.42
C THR A 225 -31.95 -29.11 14.49
N PHE A 226 -31.72 -28.53 15.66
CA PHE A 226 -32.65 -28.53 16.78
C PHE A 226 -33.98 -27.87 16.44
N MET A 227 -33.97 -26.65 15.91
CA MET A 227 -35.19 -25.99 15.48
C MET A 227 -35.90 -26.77 14.36
N GLU A 228 -35.15 -27.34 13.41
CA GLU A 228 -35.70 -28.15 12.31
C GLU A 228 -36.42 -29.41 12.81
N GLN A 229 -35.89 -30.10 13.81
CA GLN A 229 -36.56 -31.27 14.40
C GLN A 229 -37.80 -30.88 15.23
N CYS A 230 -37.79 -29.69 15.83
CA CYS A 230 -38.92 -29.15 16.61
C CYS A 230 -40.06 -28.56 15.76
N GLN A 231 -39.88 -28.38 14.44
CA GLN A 231 -40.73 -27.55 13.57
C GLN A 231 -42.22 -27.93 13.50
N HIS A 232 -42.62 -29.15 13.86
CA HIS A 232 -44.00 -29.64 13.69
C HIS A 232 -44.82 -29.69 14.97
N ASP A 233 -44.18 -29.69 16.14
CA ASP A 233 -44.79 -29.99 17.44
C ASP A 233 -44.30 -29.01 18.52
N ILE A 234 -43.06 -29.17 19.01
CA ILE A 234 -42.50 -28.43 20.16
C ILE A 234 -42.55 -26.91 19.99
N VAL A 235 -42.36 -26.38 18.77
CA VAL A 235 -42.44 -24.92 18.51
C VAL A 235 -43.82 -24.33 18.88
N TYR A 236 -44.89 -25.12 18.78
CA TYR A 236 -46.28 -24.70 18.99
C TYR A 236 -46.84 -25.12 20.36
N ASP A 237 -46.00 -25.62 21.27
CA ASP A 237 -46.47 -26.21 22.54
C ASP A 237 -46.73 -25.19 23.66
N GLY A 238 -46.45 -23.91 23.39
CA GLY A 238 -46.65 -22.78 24.30
C GLY A 238 -45.65 -22.69 25.46
N THR A 239 -44.72 -23.63 25.61
CA THR A 239 -43.74 -23.61 26.72
C THR A 239 -42.34 -23.33 26.21
N PHE A 240 -41.91 -24.02 25.15
CA PHE A 240 -40.55 -23.95 24.65
C PHE A 240 -40.19 -22.55 24.12
N THR A 241 -41.00 -22.03 23.18
CA THR A 241 -40.71 -20.76 22.49
C THR A 241 -40.76 -19.57 23.44
N GLU A 242 -41.73 -19.53 24.36
CA GLU A 242 -41.87 -18.47 25.38
C GLU A 242 -40.68 -18.45 26.34
N THR A 243 -40.26 -19.62 26.83
CA THR A 243 -39.10 -19.73 27.73
C THR A 243 -37.82 -19.28 27.01
N LEU A 244 -37.64 -19.73 25.76
CA LEU A 244 -36.49 -19.37 24.95
C LEU A 244 -36.44 -17.86 24.66
N HIS A 245 -37.59 -17.25 24.33
CA HIS A 245 -37.73 -15.81 24.11
C HIS A 245 -37.36 -15.02 25.36
N ASN A 246 -37.98 -15.33 26.51
CA ASN A 246 -37.74 -14.63 27.76
C ASN A 246 -36.24 -14.58 28.13
N TRP A 247 -35.57 -15.73 28.11
CA TRP A 247 -34.16 -15.81 28.47
C TRP A 247 -33.24 -15.12 27.45
N LEU A 248 -33.42 -15.37 26.15
CA LEU A 248 -32.57 -14.75 25.13
C LEU A 248 -32.77 -13.23 25.05
N ALA A 249 -34.01 -12.74 25.16
CA ALA A 249 -34.31 -11.32 25.19
C ALA A 249 -33.66 -10.64 26.40
N THR A 250 -33.80 -11.25 27.59
CA THR A 250 -33.19 -10.73 28.81
C THR A 250 -31.67 -10.70 28.70
N MET A 251 -31.03 -11.78 28.22
CA MET A 251 -29.58 -11.84 27.99
C MET A 251 -29.10 -10.81 26.95
N ALA A 252 -29.85 -10.60 25.87
CA ALA A 252 -29.52 -9.63 24.82
C ALA A 252 -29.65 -8.17 25.28
N SER A 253 -30.42 -7.91 26.34
CA SER A 253 -30.54 -6.59 26.97
C SER A 253 -29.43 -6.26 27.99
N SER A 254 -28.63 -7.26 28.40
CA SER A 254 -27.56 -7.10 29.39
C SER A 254 -26.47 -6.13 28.93
N THR A 255 -25.89 -5.39 29.88
CA THR A 255 -24.71 -4.56 29.61
C THR A 255 -23.43 -5.41 29.48
N TYR A 256 -23.45 -6.66 29.93
CA TYR A 256 -22.32 -7.58 29.81
C TYR A 256 -22.21 -8.13 28.38
N ARG A 257 -21.11 -7.78 27.71
CA ARG A 257 -20.86 -8.10 26.29
C ARG A 257 -21.03 -9.58 25.95
N PRO A 258 -20.46 -10.55 26.69
CA PRO A 258 -20.62 -11.97 26.36
C PRO A 258 -22.07 -12.46 26.32
N PHE A 259 -22.92 -12.02 27.26
CA PHE A 259 -24.36 -12.33 27.23
C PHE A 259 -25.01 -11.68 26.02
N ARG A 260 -24.81 -10.38 25.87
CA ARG A 260 -25.43 -9.60 24.78
C ARG A 260 -25.11 -10.18 23.40
N HIS A 261 -23.84 -10.41 23.11
CA HIS A 261 -23.37 -10.91 21.82
C HIS A 261 -23.81 -12.35 21.56
N THR A 262 -23.68 -13.24 22.55
CA THR A 262 -24.05 -14.66 22.40
C THR A 262 -25.54 -14.82 22.18
N ALA A 263 -26.36 -14.19 23.02
CA ALA A 263 -27.82 -14.24 22.90
C ALA A 263 -28.28 -13.70 21.55
N THR A 264 -27.73 -12.57 21.08
CA THR A 264 -28.06 -11.99 19.77
C THR A 264 -27.82 -12.99 18.63
N ILE A 265 -26.66 -13.66 18.61
CA ILE A 265 -26.33 -14.64 17.57
C ILE A 265 -27.27 -15.85 17.60
N LEU A 266 -27.61 -16.34 18.79
CA LEU A 266 -28.53 -17.47 18.95
C LEU A 266 -29.95 -17.09 18.54
N THR A 267 -30.44 -15.92 18.95
CA THR A 267 -31.73 -15.37 18.50
C THR A 267 -31.78 -15.25 16.99
N PHE A 268 -30.71 -14.81 16.33
CA PHE A 268 -30.68 -14.71 14.87
C PHE A 268 -30.77 -16.08 14.19
N ARG A 269 -30.17 -17.12 14.79
CA ARG A 269 -30.32 -18.50 14.30
C ARG A 269 -31.76 -19.01 14.48
N VAL A 270 -32.43 -18.67 15.59
CA VAL A 270 -33.83 -19.01 15.83
C VAL A 270 -34.73 -18.31 14.81
N LEU A 271 -34.57 -16.99 14.63
CA LEU A 271 -35.31 -16.19 13.63
C LEU A 271 -35.13 -16.72 12.21
N ASP A 272 -33.90 -17.10 11.83
CA ASP A 272 -33.63 -17.72 10.53
C ASP A 272 -34.44 -19.00 10.31
N CYS A 273 -34.52 -19.87 11.32
CA CYS A 273 -35.31 -21.10 11.25
C CYS A 273 -36.81 -20.81 11.21
N LEU A 274 -37.31 -19.88 12.05
CA LEU A 274 -38.72 -19.49 12.06
C LEU A 274 -39.14 -18.90 10.71
N ALA A 275 -38.31 -18.06 10.09
CA ALA A 275 -38.57 -17.50 8.76
C ALA A 275 -38.68 -18.61 7.69
N ILE A 276 -37.79 -19.62 7.72
CA ILE A 276 -37.86 -20.77 6.81
C ILE A 276 -39.14 -21.59 7.05
N PHE A 277 -39.55 -21.78 8.31
CA PHE A 277 -40.79 -22.51 8.63
C PHE A 277 -42.03 -21.73 8.17
N ALA A 278 -42.06 -20.41 8.40
CA ALA A 278 -43.15 -19.54 7.99
C ALA A 278 -43.30 -19.51 6.47
N ASP A 279 -42.20 -19.44 5.72
CA ASP A 279 -42.22 -19.53 4.25
C ASP A 279 -42.75 -20.88 3.76
N LYS A 280 -42.30 -22.00 4.34
CA LYS A 280 -42.82 -23.34 4.01
C LYS A 280 -44.32 -23.45 4.26
N VAL A 281 -44.80 -23.01 5.42
CA VAL A 281 -46.22 -23.03 5.79
C VAL A 281 -47.03 -22.10 4.87
N THR A 282 -46.50 -20.93 4.54
CA THR A 282 -47.13 -19.98 3.60
C THR A 282 -47.29 -20.60 2.21
N ASN A 283 -46.24 -21.20 1.67
CA ASN A 283 -46.27 -21.87 0.37
C ASN A 283 -47.24 -23.08 0.37
N GLU A 284 -47.27 -23.87 1.44
CA GLU A 284 -48.23 -24.97 1.59
C GLU A 284 -49.67 -24.44 1.65
N LEU A 285 -49.90 -23.36 2.40
CA LEU A 285 -51.19 -22.71 2.52
C LEU A 285 -51.68 -22.18 1.17
N GLU A 286 -50.83 -21.51 0.39
CA GLU A 286 -51.18 -21.04 -0.96
C GLU A 286 -51.59 -22.18 -1.89
N VAL A 287 -50.87 -23.31 -1.85
CA VAL A 287 -51.20 -24.52 -2.63
C VAL A 287 -52.57 -25.08 -2.20
N VAL A 288 -52.80 -25.23 -0.89
CA VAL A 288 -54.07 -25.74 -0.36
C VAL A 288 -55.23 -24.80 -0.68
N GLN A 289 -55.06 -23.49 -0.52
CA GLN A 289 -56.05 -22.47 -0.87
C GLN A 289 -56.36 -22.48 -2.37
N ARG A 290 -55.35 -22.62 -3.24
CA ARG A 290 -55.55 -22.75 -4.70
C ARG A 290 -56.32 -24.01 -5.06
N GLN A 291 -56.00 -25.15 -4.43
CA GLN A 291 -56.74 -26.39 -4.59
C GLN A 291 -58.19 -26.23 -4.12
N LEU A 292 -58.43 -25.55 -2.99
CA LEU A 292 -59.74 -25.27 -2.46
C LEU A 292 -60.57 -24.40 -3.43
N ARG A 293 -59.97 -23.35 -4.02
CA ARG A 293 -60.61 -22.52 -5.05
C ARG A 293 -61.00 -23.35 -6.27
N ASN A 294 -60.10 -24.21 -6.77
CA ASN A 294 -60.37 -25.07 -7.93
C ASN A 294 -61.45 -26.13 -7.65
N GLU A 295 -61.52 -26.67 -6.43
CA GLU A 295 -62.55 -27.64 -6.06
C GLU A 295 -63.90 -26.95 -5.79
N SER A 296 -63.89 -25.68 -5.36
CA SER A 296 -65.10 -24.89 -5.13
C SER A 296 -65.87 -24.54 -6.40
N THR A 297 -65.19 -24.44 -7.55
CA THR A 297 -65.80 -24.17 -8.86
C THR A 297 -66.34 -25.44 -9.54
N ARG A 298 -65.93 -26.63 -9.10
CA ARG A 298 -66.40 -27.93 -9.63
C ARG A 298 -67.67 -28.39 -8.89
N SER A 299 -68.83 -27.96 -9.38
CA SER A 299 -70.15 -28.36 -8.86
C SER A 299 -70.50 -29.82 -9.25
N GLY A 300 -70.62 -30.71 -8.26
CA GLY A 300 -71.27 -32.02 -8.44
C GLY A 300 -70.69 -33.18 -7.61
N ARG A 301 -71.50 -33.69 -6.67
CA ARG A 301 -71.39 -34.90 -5.81
C ARG A 301 -71.00 -34.67 -4.34
N ALA A 302 -71.71 -35.35 -3.44
CA ALA A 302 -71.51 -35.31 -1.98
C ALA A 302 -70.08 -35.68 -1.51
N ARG A 303 -69.35 -36.49 -2.29
CA ARG A 303 -67.93 -36.83 -2.03
C ARG A 303 -66.98 -35.62 -2.15
N ASN A 304 -67.38 -34.56 -2.88
CA ASN A 304 -66.62 -33.31 -2.96
C ASN A 304 -66.83 -32.43 -1.72
N ALA A 305 -67.95 -32.57 -0.99
CA ALA A 305 -68.24 -31.76 0.19
C ALA A 305 -67.34 -32.15 1.39
N GLU A 306 -67.11 -33.45 1.60
CA GLU A 306 -66.21 -33.95 2.64
C GLU A 306 -64.74 -33.60 2.36
N LYS A 307 -64.28 -33.79 1.11
CA LYS A 307 -62.94 -33.37 0.67
C LYS A 307 -62.74 -31.86 0.82
N LYS A 308 -63.75 -31.05 0.44
CA LYS A 308 -63.73 -29.59 0.62
C LYS A 308 -63.64 -29.23 2.10
N ARG A 309 -64.43 -29.87 2.97
CA ARG A 309 -64.39 -29.66 4.42
C ARG A 309 -63.00 -29.98 5.01
N LEU A 310 -62.41 -31.11 4.64
CA LEU A 310 -61.06 -31.50 5.08
C LEU A 310 -59.99 -30.51 4.60
N MET A 311 -60.07 -30.05 3.35
CA MET A 311 -59.15 -29.04 2.81
C MET A 311 -59.32 -27.67 3.48
N THR A 312 -60.57 -27.27 3.78
CA THR A 312 -60.83 -26.05 4.57
C THR A 312 -60.25 -26.16 5.98
N GLN A 313 -60.44 -27.30 6.65
CA GLN A 313 -59.86 -27.53 7.99
C GLN A 313 -58.32 -27.53 7.97
N ARG A 314 -57.70 -28.07 6.91
CA ARG A 314 -56.25 -28.00 6.72
C ARG A 314 -55.79 -26.57 6.48
N ALA A 315 -56.49 -25.80 5.64
CA ALA A 315 -56.18 -24.40 5.38
C ALA A 315 -56.24 -23.58 6.67
N THR A 316 -57.31 -23.71 7.48
CA THR A 316 -57.43 -22.98 8.76
C THR A 316 -56.34 -23.38 9.76
N THR A 317 -55.89 -24.63 9.73
CA THR A 317 -54.79 -25.09 10.61
C THR A 317 -53.46 -24.48 10.18
N LEU A 318 -53.20 -24.42 8.87
CA LEU A 318 -52.00 -23.80 8.31
C LEU A 318 -52.02 -22.27 8.50
N GLU A 319 -53.18 -21.62 8.37
CA GLU A 319 -53.38 -20.19 8.67
C GLU A 319 -53.00 -19.88 10.12
N ARG A 320 -53.55 -20.63 11.10
CA ARG A 320 -53.17 -20.46 12.51
C ARG A 320 -51.67 -20.67 12.74
N LYS A 321 -51.09 -21.70 12.15
CA LYS A 321 -49.64 -21.98 12.28
C LYS A 321 -48.78 -20.86 11.66
N GLN A 322 -49.24 -20.26 10.56
CA GLN A 322 -48.57 -19.12 9.93
C GLN A 322 -48.64 -17.88 10.83
N GLU A 323 -49.82 -17.58 11.37
CA GLU A 323 -50.02 -16.45 12.29
C GLU A 323 -49.13 -16.59 13.54
N GLU A 324 -49.11 -17.76 14.18
CA GLU A 324 -48.26 -18.03 15.36
C GLU A 324 -46.76 -17.90 15.04
N LEU A 325 -46.31 -18.40 13.87
CA LEU A 325 -44.91 -18.26 13.47
C LEU A 325 -44.53 -16.79 13.22
N ASN A 326 -45.43 -16.00 12.61
CA ASN A 326 -45.19 -14.58 12.38
C ASN A 326 -45.15 -13.79 13.69
N GLU A 327 -46.04 -14.11 14.64
CA GLU A 327 -46.03 -13.51 15.98
C GLU A 327 -44.69 -13.80 16.70
N PHE A 328 -44.21 -15.04 16.67
CA PHE A 328 -42.89 -15.36 17.23
C PHE A 328 -41.74 -14.61 16.54
N ILE A 329 -41.80 -14.47 15.22
CA ILE A 329 -40.80 -13.70 14.46
C ILE A 329 -40.82 -12.24 14.92
N ASP A 330 -41.99 -11.62 14.99
CA ASP A 330 -42.17 -10.23 15.41
C ASP A 330 -41.68 -10.02 16.84
N ASP A 331 -42.02 -10.93 17.77
CA ASP A 331 -41.61 -10.86 19.17
C ASP A 331 -40.09 -10.90 19.35
N PHE A 332 -39.40 -11.83 18.69
CA PHE A 332 -37.93 -11.89 18.72
C PHE A 332 -37.30 -10.70 18.02
N PHE A 333 -37.91 -10.22 16.94
CA PHE A 333 -37.43 -9.06 16.20
C PHE A 333 -37.52 -7.78 17.05
N GLU A 334 -38.67 -7.50 17.64
CA GLU A 334 -38.92 -6.32 18.47
C GLU A 334 -38.07 -6.33 19.75
N SER A 335 -38.04 -7.45 20.46
CA SER A 335 -37.33 -7.57 21.74
C SER A 335 -35.80 -7.58 21.62
N VAL A 336 -35.25 -8.15 20.53
CA VAL A 336 -33.79 -8.31 20.36
C VAL A 336 -33.27 -7.47 19.21
N PHE A 337 -33.73 -7.70 17.99
CA PHE A 337 -33.14 -7.09 16.80
C PHE A 337 -33.20 -5.56 16.83
N VAL A 338 -34.35 -4.96 17.17
CA VAL A 338 -34.54 -3.50 17.15
C VAL A 338 -33.54 -2.77 18.03
N HIS A 339 -33.20 -3.36 19.18
CA HIS A 339 -32.24 -2.82 20.13
C HIS A 339 -30.78 -3.10 19.71
N ARG A 340 -30.51 -4.30 19.16
CA ARG A 340 -29.16 -4.71 18.73
C ARG A 340 -28.71 -4.11 17.41
N ALA A 341 -29.64 -3.75 16.53
CA ALA A 341 -29.35 -2.97 15.33
C ALA A 341 -28.76 -1.58 15.67
N ARG A 342 -28.93 -1.11 16.91
CA ARG A 342 -28.38 0.14 17.45
C ARG A 342 -27.36 -0.08 18.58
N ASP A 343 -26.72 -1.25 18.61
CA ASP A 343 -25.68 -1.56 19.60
C ASP A 343 -24.49 -0.58 19.53
N VAL A 344 -23.83 -0.38 20.67
CA VAL A 344 -22.57 0.39 20.72
C VAL A 344 -21.46 -0.31 19.92
N GLU A 345 -21.52 -1.63 19.78
CA GLU A 345 -20.56 -2.41 19.00
C GLU A 345 -20.95 -2.55 17.53
N HIS A 346 -20.10 -2.03 16.65
CA HIS A 346 -20.30 -2.10 15.20
C HIS A 346 -20.34 -3.55 14.66
N VAL A 347 -19.65 -4.50 15.33
CA VAL A 347 -19.66 -5.92 14.92
C VAL A 347 -21.06 -6.51 15.04
N ILE A 348 -21.73 -6.26 16.17
CA ILE A 348 -23.11 -6.70 16.42
C ILE A 348 -24.04 -6.05 15.39
N ARG A 349 -23.95 -4.73 15.21
CA ARG A 349 -24.78 -4.01 14.23
C ARG A 349 -24.59 -4.54 12.81
N SER A 350 -23.36 -4.86 12.40
CA SER A 350 -23.11 -5.45 11.09
C SER A 350 -23.75 -6.84 10.94
N GLU A 351 -23.70 -7.68 11.98
CA GLU A 351 -24.35 -9.00 11.95
C GLU A 351 -25.88 -8.86 11.87
N CYS A 352 -26.48 -7.87 12.54
CA CYS A 352 -27.90 -7.57 12.42
C CYS A 352 -28.30 -7.33 10.96
N ILE A 353 -27.59 -6.43 10.27
CA ILE A 353 -27.90 -6.08 8.87
C ILE A 353 -27.68 -7.26 7.93
N LYS A 354 -26.69 -8.11 8.20
CA LYS A 354 -26.44 -9.34 7.46
C LYS A 354 -27.59 -10.33 7.62
N GLU A 355 -28.02 -10.62 8.85
CA GLU A 355 -29.06 -11.60 9.12
C GLU A 355 -30.44 -11.11 8.67
N LEU A 356 -30.73 -9.80 8.78
CA LEU A 356 -31.95 -9.22 8.19
C LEU A 356 -32.03 -9.47 6.68
N CYS A 357 -30.91 -9.35 5.96
CA CYS A 357 -30.86 -9.70 4.54
C CYS A 357 -31.13 -11.18 4.29
N THR A 358 -30.55 -12.07 5.09
CA THR A 358 -30.83 -13.51 5.03
C THR A 358 -32.33 -13.79 5.18
N TRP A 359 -32.98 -13.18 6.18
CA TRP A 359 -34.42 -13.36 6.41
C TRP A 359 -35.26 -12.77 5.27
N SER A 360 -34.87 -11.62 4.70
CA SER A 360 -35.50 -11.05 3.50
C SER A 360 -35.42 -11.97 2.28
N LEU A 361 -34.34 -12.75 2.15
CA LEU A 361 -34.17 -13.74 1.09
C LEU A 361 -34.98 -15.02 1.35
N HIS A 362 -35.06 -15.48 2.60
CA HIS A 362 -35.81 -16.68 2.97
C HIS A 362 -37.33 -16.47 2.99
N TYR A 363 -37.82 -15.34 3.52
CA TYR A 363 -39.25 -15.07 3.66
C TYR A 363 -39.62 -13.65 3.18
N SER A 364 -39.54 -13.48 1.86
CA SER A 364 -39.66 -12.16 1.21
C SER A 364 -41.05 -11.52 1.26
N SER A 365 -42.11 -12.29 1.52
CA SER A 365 -43.47 -11.75 1.69
C SER A 365 -43.64 -11.01 3.02
N HIS A 366 -42.81 -11.31 4.02
CA HIS A 366 -42.83 -10.67 5.34
C HIS A 366 -41.73 -9.61 5.50
N PHE A 367 -40.47 -9.98 5.25
CA PHE A 367 -39.32 -9.13 5.57
C PHE A 367 -38.98 -8.09 4.48
N VAL A 368 -39.46 -8.23 3.25
CA VAL A 368 -39.29 -7.19 2.20
C VAL A 368 -40.45 -6.21 2.29
N ASP A 369 -40.52 -5.54 3.43
CA ASP A 369 -41.47 -4.49 3.75
C ASP A 369 -40.74 -3.29 4.38
N ASN A 370 -41.31 -2.09 4.29
CA ASN A 370 -40.70 -0.87 4.79
C ASN A 370 -40.45 -0.88 6.31
N SER A 371 -41.25 -1.62 7.10
CA SER A 371 -41.05 -1.81 8.55
C SER A 371 -39.68 -2.42 8.88
N TYR A 372 -39.19 -3.30 8.00
CA TYR A 372 -37.93 -4.02 8.11
C TYR A 372 -36.80 -3.35 7.31
N LEU A 373 -37.05 -2.98 6.06
CA LEU A 373 -36.03 -2.41 5.17
C LEU A 373 -35.44 -1.08 5.69
N ARG A 374 -36.19 -0.33 6.51
CA ARG A 374 -35.68 0.90 7.15
C ARG A 374 -34.37 0.71 7.91
N TYR A 375 -34.12 -0.47 8.49
CA TYR A 375 -32.89 -0.74 9.23
C TYR A 375 -31.67 -0.85 8.30
N ILE A 376 -31.84 -1.43 7.10
CA ILE A 376 -30.80 -1.42 6.05
C ILE A 376 -30.56 0.02 5.59
N GLY A 377 -31.62 0.81 5.40
CA GLY A 377 -31.53 2.22 5.04
C GLY A 377 -30.79 3.09 6.07
N TRP A 378 -31.03 2.87 7.36
CA TRP A 378 -30.28 3.54 8.43
C TRP A 378 -28.81 3.13 8.47
N ALA A 379 -28.51 1.85 8.21
CA ALA A 379 -27.15 1.34 8.20
C ALA A 379 -26.27 1.92 7.07
N LEU A 380 -26.84 2.45 5.99
CA LEU A 380 -26.11 3.21 4.96
C LEU A 380 -25.47 4.51 5.51
N ASN A 381 -26.02 5.03 6.60
CA ASN A 381 -25.55 6.26 7.27
C ASN A 381 -24.75 5.95 8.55
N ASP A 382 -24.31 4.71 8.72
CA ASP A 382 -23.57 4.32 9.91
C ASP A 382 -22.19 4.98 9.98
N GLN A 383 -21.75 5.32 11.19
CA GLN A 383 -20.41 5.87 11.41
C GLN A 383 -19.31 4.87 11.04
N HIS A 384 -19.56 3.57 11.20
CA HIS A 384 -18.55 2.54 10.98
C HIS A 384 -18.64 1.91 9.59
N ALA A 385 -17.52 1.91 8.85
CA ALA A 385 -17.45 1.42 7.46
C ALA A 385 -17.96 -0.02 7.29
N ARG A 386 -17.61 -0.93 8.21
CA ARG A 386 -18.08 -2.33 8.19
C ARG A 386 -19.60 -2.47 8.12
N VAL A 387 -20.35 -1.57 8.76
CA VAL A 387 -21.82 -1.63 8.80
C VAL A 387 -22.40 -1.08 7.52
N ARG A 388 -21.86 0.05 7.02
CA ARG A 388 -22.20 0.60 5.70
C ARG A 388 -21.95 -0.42 4.58
N SER A 389 -20.81 -1.10 4.62
CA SER A 389 -20.45 -2.18 3.68
C SER A 389 -21.47 -3.32 3.69
N GLU A 390 -21.88 -3.79 4.87
CA GLU A 390 -22.86 -4.88 4.93
C GLU A 390 -24.24 -4.43 4.44
N ALA A 391 -24.64 -3.18 4.69
CA ALA A 391 -25.89 -2.63 4.16
C ALA A 391 -25.91 -2.64 2.61
N VAL A 392 -24.82 -2.18 1.98
CA VAL A 392 -24.69 -2.17 0.52
C VAL A 392 -24.70 -3.59 -0.04
N LYS A 393 -23.93 -4.52 0.54
CA LYS A 393 -23.93 -5.95 0.13
C LYS A 393 -25.30 -6.59 0.26
N SER A 394 -26.03 -6.28 1.32
CA SER A 394 -27.38 -6.78 1.53
C SER A 394 -28.33 -6.32 0.41
N ILE A 395 -28.24 -5.05 0.00
CA ILE A 395 -29.02 -4.55 -1.14
C ILE A 395 -28.62 -5.27 -2.44
N ILE A 396 -27.32 -5.42 -2.72
CA ILE A 396 -26.82 -6.14 -3.92
C ILE A 396 -27.39 -7.57 -3.97
N ARG A 397 -27.29 -8.33 -2.87
CA ARG A 397 -27.81 -9.71 -2.78
C ARG A 397 -29.32 -9.78 -3.06
N MET A 398 -30.10 -8.87 -2.48
CA MET A 398 -31.55 -8.84 -2.71
C MET A 398 -31.89 -8.44 -4.15
N TYR A 399 -31.11 -7.54 -4.76
CA TYR A 399 -31.34 -7.09 -6.14
C TYR A 399 -31.02 -8.14 -7.20
N HIS A 400 -30.22 -9.16 -6.87
CA HIS A 400 -30.01 -10.32 -7.74
C HIS A 400 -31.21 -11.28 -7.80
N VAL A 401 -32.22 -11.10 -6.95
CA VAL A 401 -33.43 -11.92 -6.93
C VAL A 401 -34.57 -11.15 -7.58
N GLU A 402 -34.95 -11.55 -8.81
CA GLU A 402 -35.95 -10.82 -9.63
C GLU A 402 -37.29 -10.59 -8.91
N SER A 403 -37.77 -11.55 -8.12
CA SER A 403 -39.03 -11.43 -7.36
C SER A 403 -39.00 -10.37 -6.25
N ILE A 404 -37.82 -9.96 -5.79
CA ILE A 404 -37.61 -8.97 -4.73
C ILE A 404 -37.42 -7.57 -5.31
N VAL A 405 -36.82 -7.45 -6.51
CA VAL A 405 -36.49 -6.16 -7.16
C VAL A 405 -37.70 -5.24 -7.24
N GLU A 406 -38.88 -5.75 -7.60
CA GLU A 406 -40.09 -4.93 -7.69
C GLU A 406 -40.52 -4.33 -6.34
N LYS A 407 -40.42 -5.09 -5.26
CA LYS A 407 -40.73 -4.62 -3.90
C LYS A 407 -39.72 -3.59 -3.39
N LEU A 408 -38.48 -3.63 -3.88
CA LEU A 408 -37.42 -2.70 -3.49
C LEU A 408 -37.45 -1.35 -4.22
N LYS A 409 -38.26 -1.18 -5.29
CA LYS A 409 -38.30 0.07 -6.09
C LYS A 409 -38.45 1.33 -5.23
N THR A 410 -39.45 1.36 -4.34
CA THR A 410 -39.69 2.51 -3.45
C THR A 410 -38.55 2.77 -2.47
N PHE A 411 -37.94 1.70 -1.95
CA PHE A 411 -36.78 1.80 -1.06
C PHE A 411 -35.57 2.39 -1.78
N ILE A 412 -35.26 1.90 -2.99
CA ILE A 412 -34.15 2.41 -3.80
C ILE A 412 -34.37 3.87 -4.18
N LEU A 413 -35.57 4.25 -4.62
CA LEU A 413 -35.88 5.64 -4.96
C LEU A 413 -35.61 6.60 -3.79
N ARG A 414 -35.89 6.15 -2.55
CA ARG A 414 -35.63 6.94 -1.34
C ARG A 414 -34.14 7.06 -1.01
N PHE A 415 -33.36 6.00 -1.18
CA PHE A 415 -31.96 5.94 -0.75
C PHE A 415 -30.93 6.12 -1.89
N LYS A 416 -31.38 6.28 -3.14
CA LYS A 416 -30.54 6.47 -4.33
C LYS A 416 -29.45 7.53 -4.10
N ALA A 417 -29.84 8.73 -3.65
CA ALA A 417 -28.91 9.83 -3.43
C ALA A 417 -27.80 9.47 -2.44
N ARG A 418 -28.14 8.77 -1.35
CA ARG A 418 -27.16 8.31 -0.36
C ARG A 418 -26.23 7.22 -0.93
N ILE A 419 -26.77 6.29 -1.72
CA ILE A 419 -25.96 5.24 -2.37
C ILE A 419 -24.95 5.87 -3.35
N GLN A 420 -25.39 6.86 -4.14
CA GLN A 420 -24.52 7.60 -5.05
C GLN A 420 -23.45 8.40 -4.29
N GLU A 421 -23.81 9.08 -3.20
CA GLU A 421 -22.87 9.79 -2.34
C GLU A 421 -21.77 8.84 -1.80
N MET A 422 -22.15 7.63 -1.37
CA MET A 422 -21.18 6.61 -0.92
C MET A 422 -20.28 6.13 -2.06
N ALA A 423 -20.79 6.01 -3.29
CA ALA A 423 -19.99 5.64 -4.46
C ALA A 423 -18.99 6.74 -4.86
N LEU A 424 -19.34 8.01 -4.64
CA LEU A 424 -18.51 9.16 -4.99
C LEU A 424 -17.49 9.53 -3.90
N TYR A 425 -17.89 9.50 -2.63
CA TYR A 425 -17.19 10.21 -1.55
C TYR A 425 -17.01 9.43 -0.24
N ASP A 426 -17.32 8.13 -0.18
CA ASP A 426 -17.07 7.38 1.07
C ASP A 426 -15.56 7.30 1.37
N ILE A 427 -15.21 7.57 2.63
CA ILE A 427 -13.83 7.56 3.14
C ILE A 427 -13.22 6.16 3.04
N ASP A 428 -14.03 5.11 3.22
CA ASP A 428 -13.57 3.73 3.10
C ASP A 428 -13.69 3.23 1.66
N VAL A 429 -12.54 2.91 1.06
CA VAL A 429 -12.46 2.41 -0.32
C VAL A 429 -13.29 1.14 -0.52
N SER A 430 -13.36 0.23 0.46
CA SER A 430 -14.11 -1.03 0.29
C SER A 430 -15.61 -0.80 0.23
N VAL A 431 -16.13 0.16 1.01
CA VAL A 431 -17.52 0.61 0.94
C VAL A 431 -17.79 1.27 -0.42
N ARG A 432 -16.88 2.14 -0.86
CA ARG A 432 -17.00 2.84 -2.14
C ARG A 432 -17.07 1.87 -3.33
N LEU A 433 -16.21 0.85 -3.37
CA LEU A 433 -16.24 -0.19 -4.42
C LEU A 433 -17.59 -0.91 -4.50
N GLN A 434 -18.16 -1.27 -3.35
CA GLN A 434 -19.47 -1.94 -3.29
C GLN A 434 -20.61 -1.00 -3.68
N ALA A 435 -20.53 0.28 -3.30
CA ALA A 435 -21.52 1.27 -3.68
C ALA A 435 -21.50 1.52 -5.21
N ILE A 436 -20.31 1.55 -5.82
CA ILE A 436 -20.14 1.62 -7.28
C ILE A 436 -20.76 0.39 -7.96
N GLU A 437 -20.49 -0.83 -7.45
CA GLU A 437 -21.10 -2.06 -7.94
C GLU A 437 -22.63 -2.02 -7.84
N LEU A 438 -23.16 -1.52 -6.72
CA LEU A 438 -24.60 -1.33 -6.55
C LEU A 438 -25.15 -0.31 -7.55
N CYS A 439 -24.50 0.85 -7.75
CA CYS A 439 -24.91 1.83 -8.75
C CYS A 439 -24.94 1.24 -10.17
N HIS A 440 -23.95 0.42 -10.53
CA HIS A 440 -23.95 -0.34 -11.80
C HIS A 440 -25.14 -1.28 -11.90
N LEU A 441 -25.40 -2.08 -10.87
CA LEU A 441 -26.53 -3.00 -10.86
C LEU A 441 -27.87 -2.27 -10.98
N LEU A 442 -28.05 -1.17 -10.25
CA LEU A 442 -29.25 -0.34 -10.31
C LEU A 442 -29.45 0.25 -11.71
N PHE A 443 -28.41 0.82 -12.32
CA PHE A 443 -28.47 1.41 -13.66
C PHE A 443 -28.78 0.34 -14.73
N LYS A 444 -28.18 -0.84 -14.62
CA LYS A 444 -28.43 -1.97 -15.54
C LYS A 444 -29.89 -2.42 -15.55
N HIS A 445 -30.54 -2.45 -14.39
CA HIS A 445 -31.95 -2.85 -14.27
C HIS A 445 -32.93 -1.72 -14.59
N GLN A 446 -32.58 -0.47 -14.26
CA GLN A 446 -33.42 0.70 -14.44
C GLN A 446 -32.57 1.91 -14.88
N PRO A 447 -32.30 2.06 -16.20
CA PRO A 447 -31.48 3.16 -16.71
C PRO A 447 -32.03 4.55 -16.36
N ASP A 448 -33.36 4.70 -16.38
CA ASP A 448 -34.07 5.96 -16.06
C ASP A 448 -33.88 6.42 -14.61
N LEU A 449 -33.37 5.55 -13.74
CA LEU A 449 -33.09 5.92 -12.35
C LEU A 449 -31.98 6.97 -12.27
N PHE A 450 -31.05 7.03 -13.23
CA PHE A 450 -29.95 7.98 -13.27
C PHE A 450 -30.19 9.03 -14.36
N ASP A 451 -30.30 10.30 -13.97
CA ASP A 451 -30.29 11.44 -14.90
C ASP A 451 -28.90 11.62 -15.53
N ASN A 452 -28.80 12.51 -16.53
CA ASN A 452 -27.54 12.73 -17.24
C ASN A 452 -26.45 13.23 -16.27
N ASP A 453 -26.77 14.18 -15.40
CA ASP A 453 -25.83 14.71 -14.40
C ASP A 453 -25.31 13.63 -13.44
N SER A 454 -26.19 12.73 -12.94
CA SER A 454 -25.75 11.59 -12.12
C SER A 454 -24.84 10.65 -12.90
N ARG A 455 -25.11 10.42 -14.19
CA ARG A 455 -24.27 9.55 -15.03
C ARG A 455 -22.90 10.18 -15.23
N ASP A 456 -22.84 11.48 -15.49
CA ASP A 456 -21.58 12.21 -15.68
C ASP A 456 -20.74 12.22 -14.39
N LEU A 457 -21.37 12.45 -13.23
CA LEU A 457 -20.69 12.34 -11.93
C LEU A 457 -20.14 10.92 -11.69
N MET A 458 -20.92 9.89 -12.00
CA MET A 458 -20.48 8.49 -11.87
C MET A 458 -19.35 8.15 -12.86
N MET A 459 -19.41 8.63 -14.10
CA MET A 459 -18.32 8.49 -15.07
C MET A 459 -17.07 9.25 -14.63
N GLY A 460 -17.23 10.38 -13.94
CA GLY A 460 -16.15 11.14 -13.31
C GLY A 460 -15.27 10.31 -12.36
N ILE A 461 -15.81 9.25 -11.77
CA ILE A 461 -15.05 8.31 -10.91
C ILE A 461 -13.89 7.64 -11.68
N LEU A 462 -13.99 7.52 -13.00
CA LEU A 462 -12.96 6.94 -13.86
C LEU A 462 -11.64 7.73 -13.81
N PHE A 463 -11.68 9.00 -13.39
CA PHE A 463 -10.53 9.90 -13.33
C PHE A 463 -9.94 10.06 -11.92
N VAL A 464 -10.52 9.41 -10.91
CA VAL A 464 -10.01 9.43 -9.54
C VAL A 464 -8.72 8.61 -9.47
N ASP A 465 -7.65 9.15 -8.88
CA ASP A 465 -6.34 8.48 -8.78
C ASP A 465 -6.35 7.27 -7.81
N ASN A 466 -7.02 6.19 -8.23
CA ASN A 466 -7.07 4.91 -7.52
C ASN A 466 -7.50 3.77 -8.45
N ASP A 467 -6.54 2.92 -8.83
CA ASP A 467 -6.73 1.78 -9.76
C ASP A 467 -7.93 0.87 -9.41
N ARG A 468 -8.17 0.63 -8.11
CA ARG A 468 -9.27 -0.25 -7.69
C ARG A 468 -10.63 0.39 -7.94
N ILE A 469 -10.75 1.69 -7.69
CA ILE A 469 -11.99 2.45 -7.86
C ILE A 469 -12.32 2.60 -9.35
N GLN A 470 -11.32 2.92 -10.18
CA GLN A 470 -11.47 3.06 -11.63
C GLN A 470 -11.92 1.74 -12.26
N LYS A 471 -11.29 0.62 -11.87
CA LYS A 471 -11.71 -0.72 -12.34
C LYS A 471 -13.11 -1.11 -11.88
N ALA A 472 -13.54 -0.65 -10.70
CA ALA A 472 -14.90 -0.92 -10.21
C ALA A 472 -15.97 -0.14 -10.98
N VAL A 473 -15.68 1.05 -11.50
CA VAL A 473 -16.64 1.85 -12.29
C VAL A 473 -16.67 1.46 -13.77
N ALA A 474 -15.64 0.80 -14.30
CA ALA A 474 -15.59 0.39 -15.70
C ALA A 474 -16.83 -0.41 -16.20
N PRO A 475 -17.43 -1.35 -15.43
CA PRO A 475 -18.71 -1.97 -15.79
C PRO A 475 -19.87 -0.98 -15.94
N PHE A 476 -19.94 0.06 -15.08
CA PHE A 476 -20.93 1.13 -15.17
C PHE A 476 -20.74 1.90 -16.47
N VAL A 477 -19.52 2.35 -16.75
CA VAL A 477 -19.18 3.11 -17.97
C VAL A 477 -19.52 2.31 -19.23
N LYS A 478 -19.21 1.02 -19.26
CA LYS A 478 -19.60 0.12 -20.35
C LYS A 478 -21.10 0.13 -20.59
N THR A 479 -21.90 -0.01 -19.53
CA THR A 479 -23.36 0.00 -19.67
C THR A 479 -23.88 1.37 -20.11
N VAL A 480 -23.25 2.47 -19.68
CA VAL A 480 -23.58 3.81 -20.17
C VAL A 480 -23.33 3.92 -21.67
N VAL A 481 -22.17 3.46 -22.15
CA VAL A 481 -21.83 3.41 -23.59
C VAL A 481 -22.84 2.56 -24.36
N GLU A 482 -23.22 1.39 -23.84
CA GLU A 482 -24.21 0.51 -24.47
C GLU A 482 -25.60 1.15 -24.57
N VAL A 483 -26.03 1.89 -23.54
CA VAL A 483 -27.35 2.53 -23.48
C VAL A 483 -27.39 3.85 -24.26
N GLN A 484 -26.35 4.69 -24.18
CA GLN A 484 -26.37 6.04 -24.77
C GLN A 484 -25.84 6.10 -26.20
N LEU A 485 -24.90 5.23 -26.59
CA LEU A 485 -24.29 5.28 -27.93
C LEU A 485 -24.86 4.17 -28.81
N TYR A 486 -24.85 2.93 -28.33
CA TYR A 486 -25.20 1.80 -29.20
C TYR A 486 -26.70 1.65 -29.43
N ALA A 487 -27.54 1.93 -28.44
CA ALA A 487 -29.00 1.77 -28.60
C ALA A 487 -29.61 2.75 -29.62
N PRO A 488 -29.31 4.07 -29.59
CA PRO A 488 -29.83 5.01 -30.59
C PRO A 488 -29.32 4.75 -32.01
N ASP A 489 -28.04 4.39 -32.16
CA ASP A 489 -27.46 4.06 -33.46
C ASP A 489 -28.12 2.80 -34.06
N LEU A 490 -28.41 1.78 -33.24
CA LEU A 490 -29.13 0.59 -33.67
C LEU A 490 -30.59 0.88 -34.07
N GLU A 491 -31.26 1.76 -33.34
CA GLU A 491 -32.64 2.17 -33.64
C GLU A 491 -32.72 2.98 -34.94
N LYS A 492 -31.85 3.99 -35.12
CA LYS A 492 -31.73 4.74 -36.39
C LYS A 492 -31.42 3.81 -37.57
N MET A 493 -30.50 2.86 -37.41
CA MET A 493 -30.19 1.90 -38.47
C MET A 493 -31.34 0.93 -38.78
N GLN A 494 -32.15 0.54 -37.79
CA GLN A 494 -33.36 -0.25 -38.02
C GLN A 494 -34.42 0.56 -38.75
N GLU A 495 -34.55 1.86 -38.44
CA GLU A 495 -35.41 2.80 -39.16
C GLU A 495 -34.94 3.01 -40.61
N ASP A 496 -33.62 3.13 -40.84
CA ASP A 496 -33.03 3.26 -42.18
C ASP A 496 -33.12 1.96 -43.00
N MET A 497 -32.96 0.78 -42.37
CA MET A 497 -33.22 -0.51 -43.02
C MET A 497 -34.69 -0.71 -43.37
N GLN A 498 -35.61 -0.16 -42.56
CA GLN A 498 -37.04 -0.22 -42.82
C GLN A 498 -37.47 0.80 -43.88
N SER A 499 -36.73 1.90 -44.04
CA SER A 499 -36.98 2.91 -45.09
C SER A 499 -36.39 2.53 -46.45
N MET A 500 -35.34 1.70 -46.49
CA MET A 500 -34.81 1.09 -47.71
C MET A 500 -35.57 -0.17 -48.13
N SER A 501 -36.67 0.02 -48.87
CA SER A 501 -37.39 -1.08 -49.52
C SER A 501 -36.57 -1.77 -50.62
N VAL A 502 -36.26 -3.05 -50.39
CA VAL A 502 -36.15 -4.17 -51.36
C VAL A 502 -35.43 -3.86 -52.69
N ASN A 503 -34.09 -3.84 -52.67
CA ASN A 503 -33.22 -4.44 -53.69
C ASN A 503 -31.76 -4.01 -53.47
N ASP A 504 -31.09 -4.59 -52.48
CA ASP A 504 -29.71 -5.04 -52.70
C ASP A 504 -29.28 -5.96 -51.56
N SER A 505 -29.08 -7.23 -51.91
CA SER A 505 -28.51 -8.21 -51.00
C SER A 505 -27.00 -8.25 -51.26
N SER A 506 -26.27 -7.37 -50.57
CA SER A 506 -24.81 -7.48 -50.51
C SER A 506 -24.34 -7.59 -49.06
N ASN A 507 -23.46 -8.57 -48.82
CA ASN A 507 -22.84 -8.92 -47.54
C ASN A 507 -21.97 -7.80 -46.90
N ASN A 508 -22.04 -6.55 -47.39
CA ASN A 508 -21.24 -5.42 -46.92
C ASN A 508 -21.88 -4.62 -45.77
N ALA A 509 -23.19 -4.75 -45.51
CA ALA A 509 -23.87 -3.99 -44.46
C ALA A 509 -23.35 -4.32 -43.04
N GLY A 510 -22.93 -5.57 -42.80
CA GLY A 510 -22.42 -6.01 -41.49
C GLY A 510 -21.02 -5.49 -41.15
N GLN A 511 -20.16 -5.22 -42.15
CA GLN A 511 -18.83 -4.64 -41.94
C GLN A 511 -18.88 -3.12 -41.71
N SER A 512 -19.79 -2.41 -42.40
CA SER A 512 -20.02 -0.98 -42.17
C SER A 512 -20.58 -0.71 -40.77
N ALA A 513 -21.55 -1.52 -40.32
CA ALA A 513 -22.16 -1.36 -38.99
C ALA A 513 -21.17 -1.57 -37.83
N GLY A 514 -20.21 -2.50 -37.97
CA GLY A 514 -19.13 -2.69 -37.00
C GLY A 514 -18.15 -1.51 -36.96
N ALA A 515 -17.86 -0.90 -38.12
CA ALA A 515 -16.99 0.25 -38.24
C ALA A 515 -17.61 1.52 -37.62
N HIS A 516 -18.89 1.81 -37.88
CA HIS A 516 -19.58 2.95 -37.26
C HIS A 516 -19.63 2.83 -35.74
N LYS A 517 -19.95 1.64 -35.20
CA LYS A 517 -19.94 1.38 -33.75
C LYS A 517 -18.56 1.64 -33.12
N ALA A 518 -17.48 1.25 -33.80
CA ALA A 518 -16.13 1.48 -33.34
C ALA A 518 -15.78 2.98 -33.36
N TRP A 519 -16.11 3.68 -34.44
CA TRP A 519 -15.86 5.11 -34.60
C TRP A 519 -16.67 5.97 -33.61
N SER A 520 -17.94 5.67 -33.36
CA SER A 520 -18.73 6.32 -32.30
C SER A 520 -18.07 6.17 -30.94
N SER A 521 -17.53 4.98 -30.65
CA SER A 521 -16.85 4.69 -29.37
C SER A 521 -15.53 5.45 -29.25
N TYR A 522 -14.75 5.54 -30.33
CA TYR A 522 -13.49 6.28 -30.38
C TYR A 522 -13.71 7.79 -30.21
N LYS A 523 -14.67 8.35 -30.96
CA LYS A 523 -15.06 9.76 -30.85
C LYS A 523 -15.54 10.07 -29.44
N TRP A 524 -16.45 9.27 -28.89
CA TRP A 524 -16.94 9.47 -27.52
C TRP A 524 -15.82 9.45 -26.48
N LEU A 525 -14.91 8.47 -26.54
CA LEU A 525 -13.81 8.38 -25.59
C LEU A 525 -12.89 9.60 -25.69
N ALA A 526 -12.58 10.05 -26.91
CA ALA A 526 -11.77 11.24 -27.12
C ALA A 526 -12.46 12.50 -26.57
N SER A 527 -13.76 12.69 -26.84
CA SER A 527 -14.54 13.82 -26.32
C SER A 527 -14.66 13.79 -24.79
N LEU A 528 -14.86 12.61 -24.17
CA LEU A 528 -14.93 12.44 -22.73
C LEU A 528 -13.62 12.85 -22.05
N LEU A 529 -12.49 12.34 -22.56
CA LEU A 529 -11.16 12.67 -22.05
C LEU A 529 -10.87 14.17 -22.21
N VAL A 530 -11.17 14.77 -23.37
CA VAL A 530 -10.98 16.21 -23.61
C VAL A 530 -11.84 17.06 -22.69
N SER A 531 -13.11 16.70 -22.46
CA SER A 531 -13.99 17.40 -21.52
C SER A 531 -13.43 17.40 -20.10
N HIS A 532 -12.92 16.26 -19.65
CA HIS A 532 -12.30 16.15 -18.33
C HIS A 532 -11.00 16.96 -18.23
N ILE A 533 -10.13 16.86 -19.24
CA ILE A 533 -8.87 17.63 -19.31
C ILE A 533 -9.14 19.14 -19.30
N ASN A 534 -10.16 19.61 -20.02
CA ASN A 534 -10.55 21.02 -19.98
C ASN A 534 -11.08 21.45 -18.61
N THR A 535 -11.73 20.54 -17.88
CA THR A 535 -12.22 20.80 -16.51
C THR A 535 -11.06 20.95 -15.53
N ILE A 536 -10.03 20.10 -15.64
CA ILE A 536 -8.78 20.23 -14.86
C ILE A 536 -8.12 21.57 -15.18
N ARG A 537 -7.92 21.87 -16.46
CA ARG A 537 -7.30 23.14 -16.91
C ARG A 537 -8.08 24.38 -16.48
N ALA A 538 -9.41 24.30 -16.39
CA ALA A 538 -10.24 25.41 -15.94
C ALA A 538 -10.10 25.69 -14.43
N ASN A 539 -9.81 24.65 -13.64
CA ASN A 539 -9.50 24.79 -12.22
C ASN A 539 -8.06 25.32 -12.01
N ASP A 540 -7.13 24.98 -12.90
CA ASP A 540 -5.70 25.36 -12.85
C ASP A 540 -5.36 26.64 -13.66
N ASN A 541 -6.21 27.66 -13.69
CA ASN A 541 -5.94 28.92 -14.42
C ASN A 541 -4.82 29.78 -13.79
N THR A 542 -3.62 29.23 -13.62
CA THR A 542 -2.35 29.94 -13.40
C THR A 542 -1.50 29.83 -14.68
N MET A 543 -1.37 30.95 -15.40
CA MET A 543 -0.66 31.03 -16.67
C MET A 543 0.85 31.07 -16.44
N ASP A 544 1.54 29.94 -16.56
CA ASP A 544 2.99 29.89 -16.77
C ASP A 544 3.41 28.71 -17.68
N THR A 545 4.59 28.80 -18.28
CA THR A 545 5.05 27.86 -19.33
C THR A 545 5.66 26.58 -18.74
N GLU A 546 6.14 26.63 -17.50
CA GLU A 546 6.70 25.47 -16.77
C GLU A 546 5.60 24.53 -16.21
N SER A 547 4.42 25.05 -15.88
CA SER A 547 3.26 24.23 -15.49
C SER A 547 2.67 23.42 -16.67
N SER A 548 3.01 23.74 -17.91
CA SER A 548 2.52 22.99 -19.09
C SER A 548 3.11 21.58 -19.20
N GLU A 549 4.31 21.34 -18.68
CA GLU A 549 4.98 20.03 -18.78
C GLU A 549 4.45 19.07 -17.70
N ALA A 550 4.22 19.57 -16.48
CA ALA A 550 3.55 18.83 -15.41
C ALA A 550 2.12 18.41 -15.82
N ILE A 551 1.33 19.36 -16.36
CA ILE A 551 -0.02 19.08 -16.89
C ILE A 551 0.03 18.04 -18.02
N ALA A 552 1.06 18.06 -18.88
CA ALA A 552 1.20 17.07 -19.95
C ALA A 552 1.48 15.66 -19.42
N THR A 553 2.33 15.53 -18.38
CA THR A 553 2.58 14.24 -17.71
C THR A 553 1.34 13.69 -17.01
N ASP A 554 0.56 14.55 -16.36
CA ASP A 554 -0.70 14.19 -15.71
C ASP A 554 -1.73 13.71 -16.74
N ILE A 555 -1.84 14.38 -17.89
CA ILE A 555 -2.73 13.96 -18.97
C ILE A 555 -2.35 12.55 -19.48
N HIS A 556 -1.07 12.28 -19.68
CA HIS A 556 -0.62 10.96 -20.14
C HIS A 556 -0.93 9.87 -19.11
N HIS A 557 -0.71 10.14 -17.82
CA HIS A 557 -1.04 9.23 -16.74
C HIS A 557 -2.54 8.94 -16.66
N ILE A 558 -3.37 9.99 -16.76
CA ILE A 558 -4.84 9.87 -16.78
C ILE A 558 -5.28 8.98 -17.95
N VAL A 559 -4.82 9.25 -19.16
CA VAL A 559 -5.21 8.47 -20.35
C VAL A 559 -4.81 7.01 -20.18
N THR A 560 -3.57 6.74 -19.78
CA THR A 560 -3.07 5.37 -19.60
C THR A 560 -3.90 4.59 -18.57
N THR A 561 -4.25 5.27 -17.48
CA THR A 561 -5.00 4.67 -16.38
C THR A 561 -6.47 4.41 -16.75
N VAL A 562 -7.10 5.36 -17.45
CA VAL A 562 -8.47 5.22 -17.99
C VAL A 562 -8.54 4.05 -18.98
N VAL A 563 -7.56 3.96 -19.90
CA VAL A 563 -7.47 2.87 -20.88
C VAL A 563 -7.27 1.53 -20.17
N ASP A 564 -6.43 1.44 -19.12
CA ASP A 564 -6.25 0.20 -18.34
C ASP A 564 -7.55 -0.24 -17.64
N ALA A 565 -8.30 0.71 -17.08
CA ALA A 565 -9.57 0.43 -16.41
C ALA A 565 -10.64 -0.08 -17.39
N LEU A 566 -10.71 0.50 -18.60
CA LEU A 566 -11.71 0.14 -19.61
C LEU A 566 -11.31 -1.06 -20.49
N TRP A 567 -10.04 -1.47 -20.49
CA TRP A 567 -9.47 -2.50 -21.37
C TRP A 567 -10.30 -3.78 -21.47
N VAL A 568 -10.75 -4.30 -20.32
CA VAL A 568 -11.53 -5.56 -20.25
C VAL A 568 -12.98 -5.37 -20.70
N HIS A 569 -13.52 -4.17 -20.51
CA HIS A 569 -14.94 -3.88 -20.66
C HIS A 569 -15.30 -3.34 -22.05
N LEU A 570 -14.38 -2.67 -22.75
CA LEU A 570 -14.55 -2.12 -24.09
C LEU A 570 -13.61 -2.82 -25.09
N PRO A 571 -14.05 -3.91 -25.75
CA PRO A 571 -13.23 -4.65 -26.73
C PRO A 571 -12.78 -3.84 -27.94
N VAL A 572 -13.47 -2.72 -28.22
CA VAL A 572 -13.11 -1.76 -29.27
C VAL A 572 -11.70 -1.19 -29.04
N LEU A 573 -11.23 -1.11 -27.78
CA LEU A 573 -9.87 -0.67 -27.46
C LEU A 573 -8.77 -1.65 -27.89
N ASN A 574 -9.13 -2.91 -28.11
CA ASN A 574 -8.18 -3.95 -28.51
C ASN A 574 -7.89 -3.93 -30.02
N ASP A 575 -8.72 -3.24 -30.82
CA ASP A 575 -8.59 -3.19 -32.28
C ASP A 575 -7.69 -2.03 -32.72
N TYR A 576 -6.39 -2.19 -32.47
CA TYR A 576 -5.37 -1.23 -32.88
C TYR A 576 -5.34 -0.99 -34.41
N LYS A 577 -5.84 -1.93 -35.22
CA LYS A 577 -5.91 -1.75 -36.68
C LYS A 577 -7.01 -0.74 -37.03
N ALA A 578 -8.20 -0.93 -36.47
CA ALA A 578 -9.29 0.03 -36.65
C ALA A 578 -8.94 1.43 -36.14
N MET A 579 -8.20 1.54 -35.02
CA MET A 579 -7.71 2.84 -34.53
C MET A 579 -6.71 3.50 -35.48
N ALA A 580 -5.74 2.73 -36.00
CA ALA A 580 -4.73 3.24 -36.91
C ALA A 580 -5.34 3.65 -38.27
N ASP A 581 -6.30 2.88 -38.77
CA ASP A 581 -7.07 3.22 -39.98
C ASP A 581 -7.89 4.49 -39.76
N TYR A 582 -8.54 4.64 -38.59
CA TYR A 582 -9.30 5.84 -38.23
C TYR A 582 -8.42 7.09 -38.11
N LEU A 583 -7.23 6.98 -37.50
CA LEU A 583 -6.23 8.06 -37.42
C LEU A 583 -5.60 8.41 -38.78
N SER A 584 -5.53 7.44 -39.70
CA SER A 584 -4.94 7.64 -41.03
C SER A 584 -5.85 8.44 -41.97
N ARG A 585 -7.15 8.51 -41.71
CA ARG A 585 -8.12 9.25 -42.55
C ARG A 585 -8.02 10.76 -42.36
N ASP A 586 -8.59 11.51 -43.30
CA ASP A 586 -8.63 12.97 -43.24
C ASP A 586 -9.78 13.42 -42.32
N HIS A 587 -9.42 14.17 -41.27
CA HIS A 587 -10.36 14.79 -40.31
C HIS A 587 -10.41 16.33 -40.47
N SER A 588 -9.72 16.87 -41.49
CA SER A 588 -9.52 18.31 -41.69
C SER A 588 -10.50 18.95 -42.68
N SER A 589 -11.15 18.19 -43.57
CA SER A 589 -12.05 18.73 -44.61
C SER A 589 -13.47 19.00 -44.10
N ASN A 590 -13.93 20.26 -44.15
CA ASN A 590 -15.36 20.61 -44.07
C ASN A 590 -16.02 20.29 -45.43
N GLN A 591 -17.08 19.49 -45.45
CA GLN A 591 -17.89 19.32 -46.67
C GLN A 591 -18.71 20.59 -46.93
N GLN A 592 -18.14 21.52 -47.70
CA GLN A 592 -18.91 22.53 -48.46
C GLN A 592 -18.75 22.41 -49.97
N ASP A 593 -17.91 21.49 -50.47
CA ASP A 593 -17.77 21.24 -51.91
C ASP A 593 -18.47 19.94 -52.30
N ASP A 594 -19.71 20.10 -52.77
CA ASP A 594 -20.70 19.09 -53.12
C ASP A 594 -20.37 18.33 -54.43
N ASN A 595 -19.09 18.07 -54.76
CA ASN A 595 -18.74 17.54 -56.09
C ASN A 595 -17.49 16.66 -56.24
N SER A 596 -16.94 16.05 -55.18
CA SER A 596 -16.06 14.88 -55.37
C SER A 596 -16.51 13.68 -54.56
N MET A 597 -16.80 12.57 -55.26
CA MET A 597 -16.89 11.24 -54.66
C MET A 597 -15.48 10.75 -54.27
N ASP A 598 -14.85 11.39 -53.30
CA ASP A 598 -13.64 10.87 -52.69
C ASP A 598 -14.04 9.96 -51.51
N ALA A 599 -13.83 8.66 -51.70
CA ALA A 599 -14.26 7.58 -50.82
C ALA A 599 -13.46 7.46 -49.49
N ASP A 600 -12.74 8.52 -49.08
CA ASP A 600 -11.77 8.48 -47.97
C ASP A 600 -12.10 9.45 -46.80
N GLY A 601 -13.22 10.18 -46.89
CA GLY A 601 -13.71 11.06 -45.82
C GLY A 601 -14.45 10.32 -44.71
N VAL A 602 -14.42 10.88 -43.48
CA VAL A 602 -15.22 10.44 -42.34
C VAL A 602 -16.47 11.32 -42.24
N ASP A 603 -17.64 10.75 -41.96
CA ASP A 603 -18.87 11.53 -41.78
C ASP A 603 -18.72 12.55 -40.63
N GLU A 604 -19.35 13.72 -40.75
CA GLU A 604 -19.23 14.84 -39.78
C GLU A 604 -19.55 14.43 -38.32
N GLU A 605 -20.43 13.44 -38.11
CA GLU A 605 -20.80 12.94 -36.78
C GLU A 605 -19.64 12.22 -36.06
N TYR A 606 -18.67 11.68 -36.81
CA TYR A 606 -17.54 10.90 -36.29
C TYR A 606 -16.20 11.59 -36.43
N ARG A 607 -16.17 12.88 -36.77
CA ARG A 607 -14.92 13.63 -37.02
C ARG A 607 -14.25 14.07 -35.72
N LEU A 608 -12.93 13.87 -35.62
CA LEU A 608 -12.14 14.35 -34.47
C LEU A 608 -11.74 15.82 -34.65
N THR A 609 -11.81 16.59 -33.58
CA THR A 609 -11.16 17.91 -33.50
C THR A 609 -9.65 17.76 -33.28
N ASP A 610 -8.86 18.79 -33.54
CA ASP A 610 -7.39 18.75 -33.36
C ASP A 610 -6.96 18.31 -31.96
N ARG A 611 -7.72 18.71 -30.92
CA ARG A 611 -7.47 18.34 -29.53
C ARG A 611 -7.88 16.89 -29.24
N GLU A 612 -9.00 16.44 -29.79
CA GLU A 612 -9.43 15.04 -29.66
C GLU A 612 -8.49 14.09 -30.40
N GLU A 613 -7.95 14.49 -31.55
CA GLU A 613 -6.95 13.70 -32.29
C GLU A 613 -5.65 13.53 -31.47
N ASP A 614 -5.16 14.58 -30.79
CA ASP A 614 -3.99 14.48 -29.91
C ASP A 614 -4.21 13.52 -28.71
N VAL A 615 -5.37 13.63 -28.06
CA VAL A 615 -5.74 12.71 -26.98
C VAL A 615 -5.94 11.28 -27.51
N PHE A 616 -6.54 11.12 -28.69
CA PHE A 616 -6.76 9.80 -29.28
C PHE A 616 -5.46 9.12 -29.73
N ILE A 617 -4.46 9.87 -30.19
CA ILE A 617 -3.10 9.35 -30.41
C ILE A 617 -2.52 8.82 -29.09
N SER A 618 -2.78 9.49 -27.97
CA SER A 618 -2.36 9.03 -26.63
C SER A 618 -3.06 7.72 -26.25
N VAL A 619 -4.36 7.60 -26.52
CA VAL A 619 -5.14 6.36 -26.33
C VAL A 619 -4.60 5.24 -27.20
N PHE A 620 -4.25 5.53 -28.45
CA PHE A 620 -3.67 4.56 -29.38
C PHE A 620 -2.33 4.03 -28.86
N VAL A 621 -1.41 4.92 -28.48
CA VAL A 621 -0.10 4.53 -27.91
C VAL A 621 -0.26 3.75 -26.60
N ALA A 622 -1.14 4.18 -25.69
CA ALA A 622 -1.44 3.46 -24.46
C ALA A 622 -2.00 2.05 -24.73
N SER A 623 -2.86 1.91 -25.74
CA SER A 623 -3.41 0.62 -26.17
C SER A 623 -2.30 -0.30 -26.72
N LEU A 624 -1.35 0.24 -27.49
CA LEU A 624 -0.19 -0.51 -27.97
C LEU A 624 0.71 -0.98 -26.81
N HIS A 625 0.95 -0.14 -25.79
CA HIS A 625 1.68 -0.54 -24.58
C HIS A 625 0.98 -1.70 -23.85
N LEU A 626 -0.35 -1.68 -23.75
CA LEU A 626 -1.11 -2.77 -23.12
C LEU A 626 -1.05 -4.06 -23.95
N ILE A 627 -1.18 -3.98 -25.28
CA ILE A 627 -1.10 -5.17 -26.16
C ILE A 627 0.29 -5.80 -26.10
N THR A 628 1.35 -4.99 -26.13
CA THR A 628 2.74 -5.46 -26.16
C THR A 628 3.28 -5.90 -24.80
N GLY A 629 2.73 -5.37 -23.69
CA GLY A 629 3.13 -5.71 -22.32
C GLY A 629 2.22 -6.74 -21.62
N ARG A 630 0.93 -6.78 -21.94
CA ARG A 630 -0.09 -7.62 -21.28
C ARG A 630 -0.96 -8.44 -22.24
N GLY A 631 -0.75 -8.37 -23.55
CA GLY A 631 -1.52 -9.13 -24.55
C GLY A 631 -2.96 -8.68 -24.75
N VAL A 632 -3.64 -9.29 -25.73
CA VAL A 632 -5.02 -8.95 -26.15
C VAL A 632 -6.09 -9.69 -25.31
N ASP A 633 -5.72 -10.72 -24.55
CA ASP A 633 -6.68 -11.66 -23.98
C ASP A 633 -7.25 -11.30 -22.58
N LYS A 634 -8.54 -10.91 -22.59
CA LYS A 634 -9.69 -11.40 -21.78
C LYS A 634 -9.43 -11.90 -20.34
N ALA A 635 -8.66 -11.20 -19.52
CA ALA A 635 -8.40 -11.58 -18.13
C ALA A 635 -9.55 -11.24 -17.15
N SER A 636 -10.78 -11.72 -17.39
CA SER A 636 -11.86 -11.69 -16.37
C SER A 636 -12.74 -12.93 -16.28
N THR A 637 -12.52 -13.99 -17.07
CA THR A 637 -13.27 -15.26 -16.90
C THR A 637 -12.51 -16.37 -16.18
N ARG A 638 -11.31 -16.10 -15.65
CA ARG A 638 -10.63 -17.04 -14.75
C ARG A 638 -10.52 -16.44 -13.36
N GLY A 639 -11.18 -17.11 -12.41
CA GLY A 639 -11.30 -16.73 -11.02
C GLY A 639 -9.96 -16.53 -10.30
N LYS A 640 -10.07 -16.06 -9.05
CA LYS A 640 -9.04 -15.56 -8.10
C LYS A 640 -7.75 -16.38 -7.89
N ASP A 641 -7.47 -17.42 -8.66
CA ASP A 641 -6.27 -18.23 -8.54
C ASP A 641 -5.28 -17.97 -9.69
N LYS A 642 -4.25 -17.19 -9.37
CA LYS A 642 -3.00 -16.95 -10.10
C LYS A 642 -3.11 -16.14 -11.39
N LYS A 643 -2.68 -14.87 -11.32
CA LYS A 643 -2.00 -14.17 -12.41
C LYS A 643 -0.88 -15.08 -12.93
N LYS A 644 -1.16 -15.93 -13.93
CA LYS A 644 -0.11 -16.39 -14.83
C LYS A 644 0.19 -15.18 -15.71
N GLN A 645 1.39 -14.62 -15.58
CA GLN A 645 1.96 -13.83 -16.66
C GLN A 645 1.77 -14.64 -17.95
N LEU A 646 1.33 -14.00 -19.03
CA LEU A 646 1.32 -14.61 -20.35
C LEU A 646 2.71 -15.16 -20.66
N ASP A 647 2.78 -16.29 -21.36
CA ASP A 647 4.06 -16.85 -21.76
C ASP A 647 4.76 -15.84 -22.70
N GLU A 648 6.06 -15.65 -22.51
CA GLU A 648 6.88 -14.67 -23.26
C GLU A 648 6.77 -14.85 -24.79
N THR A 649 6.44 -16.07 -25.22
CA THR A 649 6.14 -16.41 -26.62
C THR A 649 4.88 -15.73 -27.16
N GLU A 650 3.79 -15.70 -26.39
CA GLU A 650 2.52 -15.06 -26.81
C GLU A 650 2.65 -13.54 -26.86
N LEU A 651 3.44 -12.95 -25.96
CA LEU A 651 3.75 -11.52 -26.00
C LEU A 651 4.61 -11.16 -27.22
N ASN A 652 5.59 -11.98 -27.56
CA ASN A 652 6.40 -11.79 -28.76
C ASN A 652 5.58 -11.98 -30.05
N GLU A 653 4.61 -12.90 -30.09
CA GLU A 653 3.69 -13.04 -31.21
C GLU A 653 2.78 -11.83 -31.38
N ASN A 654 2.21 -11.30 -30.28
CA ASN A 654 1.42 -10.06 -30.29
C ASN A 654 2.26 -8.88 -30.77
N ARG A 655 3.49 -8.75 -30.26
CA ARG A 655 4.44 -7.72 -30.70
C ARG A 655 4.75 -7.84 -32.19
N ALA A 656 5.00 -9.04 -32.69
CA ALA A 656 5.24 -9.27 -34.12
C ALA A 656 4.00 -8.94 -34.97
N ALA A 657 2.79 -9.29 -34.53
CA ALA A 657 1.54 -8.98 -35.24
C ALA A 657 1.25 -7.47 -35.31
N VAL A 658 1.49 -6.74 -34.21
CA VAL A 658 1.44 -5.28 -34.19
C VAL A 658 2.48 -4.69 -35.15
N SER A 659 3.71 -5.18 -35.07
CA SER A 659 4.84 -4.67 -35.87
C SER A 659 4.59 -4.83 -37.37
N ARG A 660 4.13 -6.02 -37.82
CA ARG A 660 3.85 -6.28 -39.24
C ARG A 660 2.82 -5.32 -39.84
N TYR A 661 1.86 -4.86 -39.04
CA TYR A 661 0.83 -3.94 -39.50
C TYR A 661 1.28 -2.47 -39.43
N LEU A 662 2.08 -2.09 -38.43
CA LEU A 662 2.56 -0.71 -38.27
C LEU A 662 3.72 -0.33 -39.20
N VAL A 663 4.55 -1.29 -39.63
CA VAL A 663 5.69 -1.08 -40.54
C VAL A 663 5.37 -0.15 -41.73
N PRO A 664 4.29 -0.38 -42.52
CA PRO A 664 3.96 0.48 -43.66
C PRO A 664 3.21 1.78 -43.29
N LEU A 665 2.64 1.88 -42.08
CA LEU A 665 1.80 3.00 -41.67
C LEU A 665 2.58 4.08 -40.90
N LEU A 666 3.66 3.70 -40.22
CA LEU A 666 4.34 4.55 -39.26
C LEU A 666 4.99 5.79 -39.89
N SER A 667 5.71 5.63 -41.01
CA SER A 667 6.32 6.78 -41.73
C SER A 667 5.27 7.76 -42.24
N ARG A 668 4.12 7.24 -42.72
CA ARG A 668 2.98 8.04 -43.16
C ARG A 668 2.34 8.82 -42.00
N LEU A 669 2.14 8.18 -40.85
CA LEU A 669 1.58 8.83 -39.66
C LEU A 669 2.50 9.92 -39.11
N LEU A 670 3.81 9.67 -39.03
CA LEU A 670 4.79 10.68 -38.60
C LEU A 670 4.84 11.87 -39.57
N THR A 671 4.75 11.62 -40.88
CA THR A 671 4.73 12.68 -41.90
C THR A 671 3.43 13.51 -41.82
N LYS A 672 2.27 12.87 -41.62
CA LYS A 672 0.97 13.56 -41.47
C LYS A 672 0.96 14.51 -40.28
N HIS A 673 1.58 14.11 -39.16
CA HIS A 673 1.57 14.90 -37.92
C HIS A 673 2.85 15.71 -37.67
N ASN A 674 3.68 15.91 -38.70
CA ASN A 674 4.98 16.58 -38.57
C ASN A 674 4.88 18.02 -38.06
N ASP A 675 3.76 18.70 -38.28
CA ASP A 675 3.56 20.11 -37.89
C ASP A 675 3.23 20.28 -36.39
N ASN A 676 3.01 19.20 -35.63
CA ASN A 676 2.62 19.26 -34.23
C ASN A 676 3.55 18.44 -33.33
N ALA A 677 4.42 19.14 -32.58
CA ALA A 677 5.42 18.53 -31.70
C ALA A 677 4.83 17.60 -30.61
N ASN A 678 3.65 17.93 -30.06
CA ASN A 678 3.00 17.15 -29.00
C ASN A 678 2.45 15.81 -29.51
N LYS A 679 1.96 15.79 -30.77
CA LYS A 679 1.53 14.56 -31.43
C LYS A 679 2.73 13.67 -31.76
N LEU A 680 3.82 14.27 -32.24
CA LEU A 680 5.08 13.57 -32.55
C LEU A 680 5.72 12.94 -31.31
N GLU A 681 5.69 13.63 -30.16
CA GLU A 681 6.23 13.14 -28.89
C GLU A 681 5.75 11.72 -28.58
N LYS A 682 4.45 11.47 -28.77
CA LYS A 682 3.79 10.19 -28.51
C LYS A 682 4.10 9.18 -29.61
N LEU A 683 4.02 9.58 -30.88
CA LEU A 683 4.22 8.70 -32.03
C LEU A 683 5.65 8.15 -32.12
N VAL A 684 6.66 8.94 -31.72
CA VAL A 684 8.07 8.53 -31.76
C VAL A 684 8.38 7.39 -30.78
N THR A 685 7.53 7.12 -29.79
CA THR A 685 7.67 5.98 -28.87
C THR A 685 7.28 4.64 -29.51
N ILE A 686 6.47 4.65 -30.59
CA ILE A 686 5.94 3.43 -31.22
C ILE A 686 7.04 2.45 -31.67
N PRO A 687 8.15 2.87 -32.31
CA PRO A 687 9.28 1.98 -32.62
C PRO A 687 9.84 1.20 -31.42
N GLN A 688 9.77 1.74 -30.20
CA GLN A 688 10.23 1.06 -28.99
C GLN A 688 9.31 -0.10 -28.59
N LEU A 689 8.06 -0.10 -29.09
CA LEU A 689 7.06 -1.14 -28.87
C LEU A 689 7.05 -2.21 -29.97
N MET A 690 7.76 -1.95 -31.08
CA MET A 690 7.80 -2.86 -32.23
C MET A 690 8.96 -3.86 -32.12
N ASN A 691 8.76 -5.07 -32.64
CA ASN A 691 9.87 -5.93 -32.99
C ASN A 691 10.44 -5.47 -34.33
N LEU A 692 11.65 -4.90 -34.28
CA LEU A 692 12.35 -4.39 -35.45
C LEU A 692 12.71 -5.50 -36.46
N ASP A 693 12.79 -6.77 -36.04
CA ASP A 693 13.00 -7.92 -36.94
C ASP A 693 11.95 -7.98 -38.06
N ALA A 694 10.75 -7.45 -37.80
CA ALA A 694 9.66 -7.41 -38.76
C ALA A 694 10.03 -6.67 -40.07
N TYR A 695 10.94 -5.68 -40.02
CA TYR A 695 11.42 -4.99 -41.22
C TYR A 695 12.27 -5.90 -42.12
N SER A 696 13.07 -6.78 -41.51
CA SER A 696 13.87 -7.79 -42.22
C SER A 696 12.98 -8.91 -42.77
N ASP A 697 12.07 -9.43 -41.94
CA ASP A 697 11.12 -10.49 -42.31
C ASP A 697 10.25 -10.09 -43.52
N LEU A 698 9.77 -8.84 -43.54
CA LEU A 698 8.96 -8.29 -44.63
C LEU A 698 9.77 -7.78 -45.82
N ARG A 699 11.11 -7.80 -45.73
CA ARG A 699 12.04 -7.25 -46.74
C ARG A 699 11.81 -5.76 -47.04
N MET A 700 11.42 -5.00 -46.01
CA MET A 700 11.06 -3.58 -46.09
C MET A 700 12.20 -2.67 -45.61
N HIS A 701 13.46 -2.98 -45.97
CA HIS A 701 14.61 -2.13 -45.64
C HIS A 701 14.46 -0.66 -46.09
N PRO A 702 13.88 -0.34 -47.28
CA PRO A 702 13.67 1.05 -47.69
C PRO A 702 12.74 1.84 -46.75
N ALA A 703 11.69 1.20 -46.23
CA ALA A 703 10.77 1.85 -45.28
C ALA A 703 11.43 2.07 -43.91
N TYR A 704 12.40 1.22 -43.53
CA TYR A 704 13.22 1.46 -42.34
C TYR A 704 14.17 2.65 -42.54
N GLU A 705 14.83 2.74 -43.69
CA GLU A 705 15.68 3.88 -44.03
C GLU A 705 14.88 5.20 -44.04
N GLU A 706 13.68 5.20 -44.64
CA GLU A 706 12.76 6.34 -44.63
C GLU A 706 12.33 6.73 -43.21
N LEU A 707 12.05 5.75 -42.35
CA LEU A 707 11.71 5.98 -40.93
C LEU A 707 12.87 6.66 -40.20
N VAL A 708 14.10 6.12 -40.31
CA VAL A 708 15.28 6.69 -39.65
C VAL A 708 15.53 8.12 -40.13
N GLN A 709 15.46 8.37 -41.44
CA GLN A 709 15.62 9.72 -42.01
C GLN A 709 14.54 10.69 -41.52
N THR A 710 13.29 10.22 -41.40
CA THR A 710 12.20 11.03 -40.86
C THR A 710 12.44 11.36 -39.39
N LEU A 711 12.87 10.39 -38.58
CA LEU A 711 13.21 10.61 -37.17
C LEU A 711 14.41 11.56 -37.01
N ILE A 712 15.45 11.46 -37.84
CA ILE A 712 16.58 12.40 -37.85
C ILE A 712 16.10 13.82 -38.17
N ARG A 713 15.19 13.98 -39.14
CA ARG A 713 14.60 15.27 -39.48
C ARG A 713 13.76 15.84 -38.34
N VAL A 714 12.93 15.00 -37.70
CA VAL A 714 12.16 15.39 -36.52
C VAL A 714 13.09 15.83 -35.38
N TYR A 715 14.14 15.06 -35.10
CA TYR A 715 15.10 15.37 -34.04
C TYR A 715 15.86 16.68 -34.27
N THR A 716 16.34 16.89 -35.50
CA THR A 716 17.06 18.12 -35.87
C THR A 716 16.16 19.35 -35.97
N GLY A 717 14.84 19.16 -36.10
CA GLY A 717 13.83 20.23 -36.04
C GLY A 717 13.24 20.45 -34.63
N ALA A 718 13.39 19.50 -33.71
CA ALA A 718 12.73 19.52 -32.41
C ALA A 718 13.32 20.58 -31.48
N THR A 719 12.43 21.20 -30.70
CA THR A 719 12.73 22.15 -29.63
C THR A 719 12.21 21.68 -28.26
N LEU A 720 11.21 20.79 -28.24
CA LEU A 720 10.60 20.25 -27.03
C LEU A 720 11.52 19.18 -26.40
N PRO A 721 11.88 19.29 -25.10
CA PRO A 721 12.77 18.33 -24.42
C PRO A 721 12.24 16.89 -24.40
N THR A 722 10.95 16.67 -24.08
CA THR A 722 10.35 15.33 -24.03
C THR A 722 10.38 14.61 -25.38
N LEU A 723 10.17 15.35 -26.47
CA LEU A 723 10.30 14.82 -27.84
C LEU A 723 11.75 14.42 -28.13
N LEU A 724 12.74 15.24 -27.75
CA LEU A 724 14.16 14.91 -27.91
C LEU A 724 14.53 13.64 -27.12
N GLU A 725 14.07 13.52 -25.88
CA GLU A 725 14.31 12.34 -25.05
C GLU A 725 13.71 11.07 -25.68
N ASN A 726 12.44 11.12 -26.10
CA ASN A 726 11.76 9.99 -26.73
C ASN A 726 12.41 9.59 -28.06
N CYS A 727 12.85 10.56 -28.88
CA CYS A 727 13.64 10.29 -30.08
C CYS A 727 14.96 9.60 -29.74
N ALA A 728 15.70 10.09 -28.76
CA ALA A 728 17.00 9.53 -28.39
C ALA A 728 16.88 8.09 -27.86
N LYS A 729 15.86 7.81 -27.03
CA LYS A 729 15.49 6.44 -26.60
C LYS A 729 15.16 5.55 -27.80
N THR A 730 14.41 6.07 -28.76
CA THR A 730 14.07 5.34 -29.99
C THR A 730 15.30 5.02 -30.82
N PHE A 731 16.22 5.98 -31.02
CA PHE A 731 17.46 5.72 -31.75
C PHE A 731 18.33 4.68 -31.04
N HIS A 732 18.39 4.68 -29.71
CA HIS A 732 19.10 3.64 -28.95
C HIS A 732 18.50 2.25 -29.15
N HIS A 733 17.17 2.12 -29.07
CA HIS A 733 16.49 0.87 -29.38
C HIS A 733 16.76 0.41 -30.82
N MET A 734 16.79 1.34 -31.78
CA MET A 734 17.12 1.05 -33.18
C MET A 734 18.58 0.62 -33.36
N LYS A 735 19.54 1.22 -32.65
CA LYS A 735 20.96 0.83 -32.67
C LYS A 735 21.19 -0.58 -32.13
N ALA A 736 20.37 -1.03 -31.18
CA ALA A 736 20.45 -2.40 -30.65
C ALA A 736 20.05 -3.48 -31.68
N ALA A 737 19.34 -3.11 -32.75
CA ALA A 737 18.94 -4.03 -33.82
C ALA A 737 20.11 -4.33 -34.79
N THR A 738 20.93 -5.32 -34.45
CA THR A 738 22.16 -5.67 -35.19
C THR A 738 21.94 -6.12 -36.64
N PHE A 739 20.73 -6.60 -36.98
CA PHE A 739 20.37 -7.04 -38.34
C PHE A 739 20.04 -5.88 -39.29
N LEU A 740 19.94 -4.65 -38.78
CA LEU A 740 19.77 -3.40 -39.55
C LEU A 740 20.99 -2.49 -39.43
N SER A 741 22.14 -3.03 -39.03
CA SER A 741 23.39 -2.28 -38.83
C SER A 741 23.82 -1.54 -40.09
N ASP A 742 23.64 -2.10 -41.29
CA ASP A 742 24.04 -1.44 -42.55
C ASP A 742 23.41 -0.04 -42.74
N VAL A 743 22.17 0.16 -42.27
CA VAL A 743 21.48 1.45 -42.32
C VAL A 743 21.89 2.32 -41.13
N ASN A 744 21.96 1.73 -39.93
CA ASN A 744 22.30 2.45 -38.70
C ASN A 744 23.74 2.97 -38.70
N ASP A 745 24.71 2.17 -39.13
CA ASP A 745 26.13 2.52 -39.21
C ASP A 745 26.39 3.62 -40.24
N LYS A 746 25.47 3.83 -41.18
CA LYS A 746 25.51 4.95 -42.14
C LYS A 746 24.85 6.21 -41.57
N LEU A 747 23.60 6.11 -41.11
CA LEU A 747 22.78 7.28 -40.76
C LEU A 747 23.01 7.80 -39.33
N MET A 748 23.46 6.96 -38.39
CA MET A 748 23.72 7.41 -37.01
C MET A 748 24.93 8.33 -36.92
N PRO A 749 26.08 8.05 -37.58
CA PRO A 749 27.17 9.02 -37.63
C PRO A 749 26.74 10.35 -38.28
N GLU A 750 25.93 10.32 -39.35
CA GLU A 750 25.39 11.54 -39.96
C GLU A 750 24.58 12.40 -38.96
N LEU A 751 23.78 11.77 -38.10
CA LEU A 751 23.06 12.47 -37.02
C LEU A 751 24.03 13.04 -35.98
N ILE A 752 25.00 12.25 -35.52
CA ILE A 752 25.97 12.66 -34.49
C ILE A 752 26.81 13.84 -34.99
N ASP A 753 27.30 13.77 -36.23
CA ASP A 753 28.06 14.83 -36.88
C ASP A 753 27.22 16.09 -37.06
N SER A 754 25.95 15.94 -37.46
CA SER A 754 25.02 17.06 -37.59
C SER A 754 24.78 17.78 -36.26
N VAL A 755 24.56 17.05 -35.17
CA VAL A 755 24.34 17.63 -33.84
C VAL A 755 25.62 18.29 -33.30
N GLY A 756 26.78 17.65 -33.49
CA GLY A 756 28.08 18.24 -33.13
C GLY A 756 28.39 19.52 -33.92
N ALA A 757 28.10 19.53 -35.23
CA ALA A 757 28.25 20.70 -36.08
C ALA A 757 27.33 21.85 -35.65
N GLN A 758 26.08 21.57 -35.26
CA GLN A 758 25.17 22.61 -34.75
C GLN A 758 25.73 23.33 -33.50
N VAL A 759 26.35 22.58 -32.57
CA VAL A 759 26.97 23.18 -31.38
C VAL A 759 28.19 24.02 -31.77
N ARG A 760 29.05 23.52 -32.67
CA ARG A 760 30.23 24.24 -33.16
C ARG A 760 29.86 25.52 -33.91
N ASP A 761 28.88 25.45 -34.81
CA ASP A 761 28.41 26.61 -35.59
C ASP A 761 27.72 27.64 -34.71
N ALA A 762 26.94 27.23 -33.69
CA ALA A 762 26.34 28.15 -32.73
C ALA A 762 27.40 28.94 -31.92
N CYS A 763 28.56 28.33 -31.64
CA CYS A 763 29.66 28.91 -30.88
C CYS A 763 30.75 29.57 -31.75
N ARG A 764 30.68 29.42 -33.08
CA ARG A 764 31.75 29.82 -34.01
C ARG A 764 32.07 31.32 -33.90
N GLY A 765 33.34 31.64 -33.67
CA GLY A 765 33.85 33.02 -33.63
C GLY A 765 33.50 33.80 -32.35
N LYS A 766 33.00 33.13 -31.31
CA LYS A 766 32.64 33.73 -30.01
C LYS A 766 33.57 33.23 -28.92
N ASP A 767 34.14 34.13 -28.13
CA ASP A 767 34.79 33.76 -26.87
C ASP A 767 33.71 33.58 -25.79
N ILE A 768 33.32 32.35 -25.54
CA ILE A 768 32.21 32.01 -24.63
C ILE A 768 32.43 32.56 -23.21
N THR A 769 33.68 32.66 -22.76
CA THR A 769 33.98 33.05 -21.38
C THR A 769 33.73 34.54 -21.11
N ILE A 770 33.93 35.41 -22.12
CA ILE A 770 33.96 36.87 -21.95
C ILE A 770 32.94 37.60 -22.84
N CYS A 771 32.46 36.99 -23.92
CA CYS A 771 31.57 37.65 -24.88
C CYS A 771 30.17 37.92 -24.30
N GLY A 772 29.53 39.01 -24.73
CA GLY A 772 28.11 39.25 -24.48
C GLY A 772 27.26 38.51 -25.50
N LEU A 773 26.48 37.52 -25.06
CA LEU A 773 25.58 36.75 -25.93
C LEU A 773 24.28 37.52 -26.17
N THR A 774 23.82 37.57 -27.41
CA THR A 774 22.46 38.08 -27.72
C THR A 774 21.39 37.05 -27.38
N ASN A 775 20.12 37.46 -27.26
CA ASN A 775 19.02 36.51 -27.00
C ASN A 775 18.91 35.43 -28.10
N ASP A 776 19.20 35.79 -29.35
CA ASP A 776 19.21 34.84 -30.48
C ASP A 776 20.37 33.84 -30.35
N ASP A 777 21.55 34.30 -29.90
CA ASP A 777 22.69 33.43 -29.62
C ASP A 777 22.39 32.48 -28.46
N VAL A 778 21.78 32.97 -27.38
CA VAL A 778 21.37 32.16 -26.23
C VAL A 778 20.36 31.10 -26.65
N HIS A 779 19.36 31.45 -27.47
CA HIS A 779 18.40 30.48 -27.97
C HIS A 779 19.05 29.41 -28.86
N ALA A 780 19.89 29.82 -29.82
CA ALA A 780 20.58 28.89 -30.72
C ALA A 780 21.52 27.93 -29.97
N ILE A 781 22.28 28.45 -28.99
CA ILE A 781 23.15 27.63 -28.13
C ILE A 781 22.32 26.70 -27.24
N THR A 782 21.23 27.19 -26.65
CA THR A 782 20.35 26.38 -25.78
C THR A 782 19.76 25.20 -26.56
N VAL A 783 19.20 25.44 -27.74
CA VAL A 783 18.59 24.37 -28.55
C VAL A 783 19.63 23.34 -29.01
N SER A 784 20.80 23.79 -29.46
CA SER A 784 21.87 22.89 -29.90
C SER A 784 22.46 22.06 -28.75
N LEU A 785 22.64 22.65 -27.57
CA LEU A 785 23.09 21.93 -26.37
C LEU A 785 22.02 20.97 -25.83
N LEU A 786 20.74 21.35 -25.84
CA LEU A 786 19.66 20.44 -25.44
C LEU A 786 19.62 19.19 -26.33
N ARG A 787 19.80 19.34 -27.64
CA ARG A 787 19.92 18.21 -28.56
C ARG A 787 21.14 17.35 -28.22
N LEU A 788 22.31 17.95 -28.02
CA LEU A 788 23.50 17.18 -27.64
C LEU A 788 23.28 16.42 -26.30
N ASP A 789 22.68 17.08 -25.31
CA ASP A 789 22.46 16.53 -23.97
C ASP A 789 21.52 15.32 -23.96
N HIS A 790 20.41 15.40 -24.70
CA HIS A 790 19.49 14.27 -24.84
C HIS A 790 20.08 13.16 -25.71
N LEU A 791 20.85 13.48 -26.76
CA LEU A 791 21.48 12.46 -27.61
C LEU A 791 22.53 11.66 -26.86
N ILE A 792 23.46 12.35 -26.17
CA ILE A 792 24.55 11.72 -25.42
C ILE A 792 24.04 10.89 -24.24
N SER A 793 22.80 11.08 -23.80
CA SER A 793 22.18 10.25 -22.75
C SER A 793 22.01 8.78 -23.17
N PHE A 794 21.87 8.49 -24.47
CA PHE A 794 21.55 7.16 -24.97
C PHE A 794 22.50 6.66 -26.07
N ILE A 795 23.21 7.57 -26.73
CA ILE A 795 24.15 7.27 -27.81
C ILE A 795 25.51 7.86 -27.47
N ASP A 796 26.55 7.09 -27.70
CA ASP A 796 27.93 7.55 -27.53
C ASP A 796 28.33 8.55 -28.63
N VAL A 797 28.51 9.81 -28.24
CA VAL A 797 28.89 10.96 -29.09
C VAL A 797 30.35 11.38 -28.83
N THR A 798 31.11 10.61 -28.04
CA THR A 798 32.38 11.07 -27.48
C THR A 798 33.49 11.33 -28.51
N ASP A 799 33.39 10.77 -29.72
CA ASP A 799 34.37 10.95 -30.78
C ASP A 799 34.28 12.36 -31.40
N VAL A 800 33.07 12.79 -31.81
CA VAL A 800 32.79 14.14 -32.34
C VAL A 800 33.08 15.24 -31.32
N MET A 801 33.03 14.92 -30.03
CA MET A 801 33.38 15.86 -28.96
C MET A 801 34.89 16.07 -28.78
N ASP A 802 35.72 15.09 -29.17
CA ASP A 802 37.18 15.14 -29.09
C ASP A 802 37.85 15.59 -30.41
N GLU A 803 37.05 15.78 -31.47
CA GLU A 803 37.51 16.28 -32.77
C GLU A 803 37.76 17.79 -32.75
N SER A 804 39.03 18.17 -32.87
CA SER A 804 39.46 19.55 -33.13
C SER A 804 39.62 19.77 -34.63
N GLU A 805 38.72 20.51 -35.29
CA GLU A 805 39.04 21.10 -36.60
C GLU A 805 39.94 22.33 -36.39
N ASP A 806 40.97 22.46 -37.23
CA ASP A 806 42.06 23.44 -37.16
C ASP A 806 41.63 24.84 -36.64
N MET A 807 41.87 25.07 -35.34
CA MET A 807 41.85 26.36 -34.60
C MET A 807 40.60 26.74 -33.77
N ASN A 808 39.67 25.83 -33.46
CA ASN A 808 38.62 26.07 -32.43
C ASN A 808 38.72 25.08 -31.26
N ASP A 809 38.30 25.53 -30.07
CA ASP A 809 38.16 24.71 -28.86
C ASP A 809 37.33 23.43 -29.14
N ASP A 810 37.76 22.27 -28.62
CA ASP A 810 36.98 21.02 -28.65
C ASP A 810 35.59 21.27 -28.02
N ILE A 811 34.56 20.48 -28.37
CA ILE A 811 33.23 20.61 -27.72
C ILE A 811 33.36 20.45 -26.19
N VAL A 812 34.26 19.58 -25.72
CA VAL A 812 34.55 19.43 -24.27
C VAL A 812 35.10 20.73 -23.65
N ASP A 813 35.96 21.44 -24.39
CA ASP A 813 36.54 22.70 -23.94
C ASP A 813 35.49 23.82 -23.96
N LEU A 814 34.63 23.85 -24.98
CA LEU A 814 33.45 24.72 -25.03
C LEU A 814 32.51 24.48 -23.83
N MET A 815 32.21 23.22 -23.48
CA MET A 815 31.39 22.92 -22.30
C MET A 815 32.05 23.42 -21.02
N THR A 816 33.37 23.29 -20.93
CA THR A 816 34.15 23.80 -19.80
C THR A 816 34.11 25.33 -19.74
N HIS A 817 34.12 26.03 -20.88
CA HIS A 817 33.95 27.48 -20.96
C HIS A 817 32.55 27.93 -20.51
N PHE A 818 31.50 27.17 -20.83
CA PHE A 818 30.15 27.42 -20.31
C PHE A 818 30.07 27.27 -18.78
N ILE A 819 30.76 26.30 -18.19
CA ILE A 819 30.82 26.16 -16.72
C ILE A 819 31.47 27.37 -16.06
N VAL A 820 32.58 27.86 -16.61
CA VAL A 820 33.24 29.07 -16.08
C VAL A 820 32.31 30.29 -16.19
N ARG A 821 31.60 30.42 -17.31
CA ARG A 821 30.62 31.48 -17.54
C ARG A 821 29.43 31.41 -16.57
N ALA A 822 28.99 30.21 -16.21
CA ALA A 822 27.88 29.99 -15.28
C ALA A 822 28.09 30.68 -13.90
N GLY A 823 29.35 30.91 -13.53
CA GLY A 823 29.73 31.67 -12.33
C GLY A 823 29.23 33.12 -12.29
N ALA A 824 28.91 33.72 -13.44
CA ALA A 824 28.38 35.07 -13.56
C ALA A 824 26.87 35.18 -13.27
N GLY A 825 26.12 34.07 -13.27
CA GLY A 825 24.72 34.03 -12.83
C GLY A 825 23.68 34.64 -13.78
N PHE A 826 23.88 34.57 -15.10
CA PHE A 826 22.90 35.08 -16.08
C PHE A 826 21.64 34.19 -16.15
N GLN A 827 20.45 34.75 -15.85
CA GLN A 827 19.18 34.01 -15.85
C GLN A 827 18.85 33.36 -17.20
N ASN A 828 19.03 34.08 -18.29
CA ASN A 828 18.74 33.59 -19.65
C ASN A 828 19.64 32.41 -20.06
N GLU A 829 20.74 32.15 -19.34
CA GLU A 829 21.72 31.11 -19.64
C GLU A 829 21.65 29.92 -18.66
N LYS A 830 20.61 29.87 -17.81
CA LYS A 830 20.36 28.78 -16.85
C LYS A 830 20.43 27.41 -17.54
N GLN A 831 19.69 27.23 -18.64
CA GLN A 831 19.58 25.95 -19.34
C GLN A 831 20.88 25.54 -20.05
N ILE A 832 21.64 26.52 -20.58
CA ILE A 832 22.96 26.30 -21.19
C ILE A 832 23.90 25.67 -20.16
N SER A 833 23.94 26.25 -18.97
CA SER A 833 24.81 25.79 -17.88
C SER A 833 24.45 24.38 -17.42
N ILE A 834 23.15 24.09 -17.23
CA ILE A 834 22.65 22.76 -16.84
C ILE A 834 22.99 21.71 -17.90
N SER A 835 22.69 22.00 -19.17
CA SER A 835 22.95 21.07 -20.28
C SER A 835 24.45 20.82 -20.47
N ALA A 836 25.30 21.86 -20.35
CA ALA A 836 26.75 21.71 -20.46
C ALA A 836 27.34 20.80 -19.37
N MET A 837 26.87 20.95 -18.13
CA MET A 837 27.29 20.06 -17.03
C MET A 837 26.81 18.62 -17.25
N GLY A 838 25.56 18.44 -17.72
CA GLY A 838 25.00 17.12 -18.06
C GLY A 838 25.77 16.42 -19.17
N VAL A 839 26.10 17.13 -20.25
CA VAL A 839 26.92 16.64 -21.37
C VAL A 839 28.29 16.20 -20.89
N LEU A 840 28.96 16.98 -20.04
CA LEU A 840 30.28 16.61 -19.50
C LEU A 840 30.23 15.38 -18.61
N PHE A 841 29.23 15.28 -17.74
CA PHE A 841 29.02 14.09 -16.91
C PHE A 841 28.84 12.82 -17.76
N ARG A 842 27.98 12.89 -18.78
CA ARG A 842 27.73 11.77 -19.71
C ARG A 842 28.94 11.46 -20.57
N TYR A 843 29.71 12.47 -21.00
CA TYR A 843 30.98 12.28 -21.70
C TYR A 843 31.97 11.43 -20.88
N PHE A 844 32.18 11.78 -19.59
CA PHE A 844 33.05 10.99 -18.72
C PHE A 844 32.50 9.59 -18.49
N SER A 845 31.19 9.44 -18.34
CA SER A 845 30.54 8.14 -18.17
C SER A 845 30.81 7.20 -19.36
N TRP A 846 30.60 7.67 -20.60
CA TRP A 846 30.89 6.89 -21.82
C TRP A 846 32.38 6.57 -21.98
N LYS A 847 33.28 7.52 -21.70
CA LYS A 847 34.73 7.25 -21.74
C LYS A 847 35.12 6.21 -20.69
N CYS A 848 34.55 6.26 -19.49
CA CYS A 848 34.78 5.26 -18.45
C CYS A 848 34.30 3.87 -18.87
N GLU A 849 33.14 3.76 -19.51
CA GLU A 849 32.64 2.49 -20.04
C GLU A 849 33.57 1.91 -21.11
N ARG A 850 34.00 2.73 -22.09
CA ARG A 850 34.96 2.32 -23.13
C ARG A 850 36.27 1.81 -22.52
N ILE A 851 36.82 2.55 -21.55
CA ILE A 851 38.08 2.22 -20.88
C ILE A 851 37.94 0.96 -20.03
N SER A 852 36.80 0.76 -19.35
CA SER A 852 36.51 -0.44 -18.54
C SER A 852 36.41 -1.71 -19.38
N ASN A 853 35.87 -1.60 -20.61
CA ASN A 853 35.73 -2.72 -21.53
C ASN A 853 37.05 -3.10 -22.24
N ASP A 854 38.00 -2.17 -22.37
CA ASP A 854 39.32 -2.41 -22.96
C ASP A 854 40.32 -2.94 -21.90
N ARG A 855 40.25 -4.26 -21.63
CA ARG A 855 41.04 -4.93 -20.58
C ARG A 855 42.56 -4.95 -20.84
N ASP A 856 42.98 -4.76 -22.08
CA ASP A 856 44.37 -4.75 -22.51
C ASP A 856 44.72 -3.35 -23.04
N LEU A 857 44.73 -2.34 -22.16
CA LEU A 857 45.13 -0.96 -22.49
C LEU A 857 46.47 -0.94 -23.25
N THR A 858 46.40 -0.91 -24.57
CA THR A 858 47.58 -0.75 -25.43
C THR A 858 48.18 0.65 -25.23
N GLY A 859 49.37 0.93 -25.76
CA GLY A 859 50.00 2.26 -25.64
C GLY A 859 49.12 3.44 -26.10
N ALA A 860 48.18 3.21 -27.02
CA ALA A 860 47.18 4.19 -27.45
C ALA A 860 46.07 4.39 -26.39
N GLY A 861 45.60 3.32 -25.75
CA GLY A 861 44.65 3.38 -24.64
C GLY A 861 45.20 4.13 -23.43
N ARG A 862 46.50 3.97 -23.13
CA ARG A 862 47.17 4.73 -22.06
C ARG A 862 47.24 6.23 -22.34
N ALA A 863 47.51 6.64 -23.58
CA ALA A 863 47.51 8.05 -23.97
C ALA A 863 46.11 8.66 -23.86
N ALA A 864 45.07 7.91 -24.24
CA ALA A 864 43.68 8.31 -24.08
C ALA A 864 43.29 8.44 -22.59
N ALA A 865 43.68 7.49 -21.73
CA ALA A 865 43.42 7.55 -20.29
C ALA A 865 44.04 8.79 -19.63
N ASN A 866 45.29 9.15 -19.98
CA ASN A 866 45.94 10.36 -19.48
C ASN A 866 45.26 11.66 -19.98
N LYS A 867 44.72 11.66 -21.21
CA LYS A 867 43.93 12.81 -21.72
C LYS A 867 42.65 12.97 -20.90
N VAL A 868 41.98 11.85 -20.59
CA VAL A 868 40.76 11.82 -19.77
C VAL A 868 41.05 12.26 -18.34
N GLU A 869 42.13 11.80 -17.72
CA GLU A 869 42.56 12.21 -16.37
C GLU A 869 42.71 13.74 -16.26
N ARG A 870 43.46 14.36 -17.19
CA ARG A 870 43.66 15.82 -17.20
C ARG A 870 42.37 16.59 -17.42
N LYS A 871 41.53 16.14 -18.34
CA LYS A 871 40.22 16.74 -18.61
C LYS A 871 39.30 16.59 -17.39
N ARG A 872 39.30 15.43 -16.72
CA ARG A 872 38.55 15.15 -15.48
C ARG A 872 38.94 16.12 -14.39
N ASP A 873 40.22 16.23 -14.04
CA ASP A 873 40.68 17.07 -12.93
C ASP A 873 40.33 18.54 -13.17
N SER A 874 40.58 19.05 -14.39
CA SER A 874 40.19 20.41 -14.77
C SER A 874 38.68 20.65 -14.64
N VAL A 875 37.84 19.69 -15.06
CA VAL A 875 36.38 19.84 -15.00
C VAL A 875 35.89 19.74 -13.55
N MET A 876 36.39 18.78 -12.78
CA MET A 876 36.03 18.60 -11.37
C MET A 876 36.42 19.82 -10.52
N ASP A 877 37.59 20.41 -10.74
CA ASP A 877 38.01 21.64 -10.05
C ASP A 877 37.06 22.80 -10.37
N LYS A 878 36.79 23.04 -11.66
CA LYS A 878 35.89 24.13 -12.10
C LYS A 878 34.45 23.94 -11.62
N MET A 879 33.91 22.72 -11.63
CA MET A 879 32.57 22.42 -11.10
C MET A 879 32.51 22.52 -9.57
N THR A 880 33.58 22.10 -8.87
CA THR A 880 33.68 22.26 -7.40
C THR A 880 33.71 23.72 -7.00
N ASP A 881 34.42 24.55 -7.77
CA ASP A 881 34.44 26.01 -7.59
C ASP A 881 33.07 26.62 -7.85
N LEU A 882 32.38 26.21 -8.93
CA LEU A 882 31.02 26.64 -9.21
C LEU A 882 30.04 26.28 -8.07
N ALA A 883 30.16 25.07 -7.50
CA ALA A 883 29.29 24.61 -6.43
C ALA A 883 29.57 25.32 -5.09
N THR A 884 30.84 25.50 -4.72
CA THR A 884 31.22 25.81 -3.32
C THR A 884 31.99 27.11 -3.11
N ALA A 885 32.43 27.81 -4.17
CA ALA A 885 33.17 29.06 -3.98
C ALA A 885 32.25 30.16 -3.41
N PRO A 886 32.73 30.98 -2.46
CA PRO A 886 31.95 32.08 -1.88
C PRO A 886 31.91 33.33 -2.78
N ASP A 887 32.93 33.52 -3.63
CA ASP A 887 33.07 34.71 -4.48
C ASP A 887 32.21 34.64 -5.76
N LEU A 888 31.84 33.44 -6.17
CA LEU A 888 30.97 33.20 -7.32
C LEU A 888 29.51 33.31 -6.88
N LYS A 889 28.67 33.91 -7.73
CA LYS A 889 27.22 34.04 -7.52
C LYS A 889 26.44 33.36 -8.65
N PRO A 890 26.61 32.03 -8.83
CA PRO A 890 25.83 31.29 -9.81
C PRO A 890 24.36 31.25 -9.40
N LEU A 891 23.49 30.93 -10.35
CA LEU A 891 22.08 30.67 -10.07
C LEU A 891 21.93 29.48 -9.11
N PRO A 892 21.00 29.53 -8.14
CA PRO A 892 20.84 28.45 -7.15
C PRO A 892 20.63 27.06 -7.76
N VAL A 893 19.79 26.95 -8.80
CA VAL A 893 19.55 25.69 -9.52
C VAL A 893 20.83 25.15 -10.18
N VAL A 894 21.63 26.04 -10.78
CA VAL A 894 22.92 25.68 -11.40
C VAL A 894 23.91 25.22 -10.33
N ARG A 895 23.96 25.89 -9.18
CA ARG A 895 24.82 25.55 -8.05
C ARG A 895 24.50 24.17 -7.46
N SER A 896 23.22 23.88 -7.23
CA SER A 896 22.75 22.59 -6.73
C SER A 896 23.00 21.45 -7.74
N THR A 897 22.82 21.74 -9.04
CA THR A 897 23.11 20.79 -10.13
C THR A 897 24.60 20.49 -10.23
N ALA A 898 25.45 21.52 -10.15
CA ALA A 898 26.90 21.37 -10.11
C ALA A 898 27.33 20.51 -8.91
N PHE A 899 26.77 20.78 -7.72
CA PHE A 899 27.03 19.98 -6.53
C PHE A 899 26.66 18.50 -6.74
N GLY A 900 25.46 18.21 -7.25
CA GLY A 900 25.02 16.85 -7.56
C GLY A 900 25.96 16.12 -8.53
N ILE A 901 26.29 16.76 -9.66
CA ILE A 901 27.17 16.17 -10.68
C ILE A 901 28.59 15.95 -10.16
N VAL A 902 29.14 16.86 -9.35
CA VAL A 902 30.47 16.66 -8.73
C VAL A 902 30.47 15.43 -7.83
N MET A 903 29.41 15.23 -7.02
CA MET A 903 29.28 14.04 -6.19
C MET A 903 29.16 12.76 -7.04
N ASP A 904 28.40 12.81 -8.13
CA ASP A 904 28.24 11.69 -9.06
C ASP A 904 29.56 11.36 -9.78
N LEU A 905 30.37 12.37 -10.14
CA LEU A 905 31.71 12.17 -10.70
C LEU A 905 32.66 11.52 -9.70
N TYR A 906 32.72 12.00 -8.46
CA TYR A 906 33.51 11.34 -7.42
C TYR A 906 33.02 9.91 -7.17
N TRP A 907 31.72 9.64 -7.24
CA TRP A 907 31.19 8.28 -7.11
C TRP A 907 31.67 7.37 -8.24
N ILE A 908 31.60 7.81 -9.50
CA ILE A 908 32.10 7.03 -10.65
C ILE A 908 33.60 6.76 -10.47
N PHE A 909 34.39 7.80 -10.21
CA PHE A 909 35.86 7.70 -10.16
C PHE A 909 36.42 7.12 -8.84
N SER A 910 35.62 6.96 -7.78
CA SER A 910 36.01 6.23 -6.56
C SER A 910 35.70 4.74 -6.63
N SER A 911 35.04 4.27 -7.70
CA SER A 911 34.64 2.89 -7.88
C SER A 911 35.82 1.90 -7.93
N ASP A 912 35.61 0.71 -7.37
CA ASP A 912 36.55 -0.41 -7.41
C ASP A 912 36.88 -0.87 -8.85
N LEU A 913 36.09 -0.45 -9.85
CA LEU A 913 36.35 -0.66 -11.29
C LEU A 913 37.79 -0.25 -11.68
N PHE A 914 38.32 0.79 -11.05
CA PHE A 914 39.63 1.34 -11.37
C PHE A 914 40.77 0.73 -10.54
N SER A 915 40.48 -0.16 -9.59
CA SER A 915 41.46 -0.74 -8.65
C SER A 915 42.29 -1.90 -9.22
N GLY A 916 41.87 -2.48 -10.35
CA GLY A 916 42.42 -3.73 -10.89
C GLY A 916 43.75 -3.63 -11.64
N SER A 917 44.16 -2.44 -12.11
CA SER A 917 45.44 -2.24 -12.80
C SER A 917 46.11 -0.92 -12.40
N THR A 918 47.45 -0.88 -12.40
CA THR A 918 48.23 0.33 -12.03
C THR A 918 47.95 1.53 -12.93
N GLU A 919 47.44 1.30 -14.13
CA GLU A 919 47.16 2.35 -15.13
C GLU A 919 45.75 2.91 -14.96
N LEU A 920 44.79 2.07 -14.60
CA LEU A 920 43.43 2.50 -14.26
C LEU A 920 43.37 3.22 -12.91
N ASN A 921 44.29 2.91 -12.00
CA ASN A 921 44.42 3.63 -10.72
C ASN A 921 44.68 5.14 -10.89
N LEU A 922 45.20 5.62 -12.03
CA LEU A 922 45.34 7.06 -12.31
C LEU A 922 43.98 7.75 -12.45
N LEU A 923 42.97 7.01 -12.91
CA LEU A 923 41.60 7.49 -13.04
C LEU A 923 40.83 7.44 -11.71
N ARG A 924 41.40 6.86 -10.65
CA ARG A 924 40.77 6.88 -9.33
C ARG A 924 40.86 8.27 -8.71
N ALA A 925 39.73 8.80 -8.25
CA ALA A 925 39.66 10.08 -7.54
C ALA A 925 38.70 9.98 -6.35
N ASP A 926 39.25 10.02 -5.14
CA ASP A 926 38.48 10.11 -3.90
C ASP A 926 38.26 11.58 -3.51
N CYS A 927 37.15 11.90 -2.86
CA CYS A 927 36.81 13.28 -2.48
C CYS A 927 37.78 13.82 -1.41
N PRO A 928 38.62 14.84 -1.71
CA PRO A 928 39.61 15.34 -0.76
C PRO A 928 38.99 16.00 0.48
N ASP A 929 39.65 15.91 1.63
CA ASP A 929 39.17 16.49 2.90
C ASP A 929 38.82 17.98 2.80
N HIS A 930 39.61 18.75 2.04
CA HIS A 930 39.36 20.18 1.85
C HIS A 930 38.08 20.44 1.03
N THR A 931 37.76 19.58 0.05
CA THR A 931 36.53 19.63 -0.73
C THR A 931 35.34 19.24 0.13
N GLN A 932 35.47 18.21 0.97
CA GLN A 932 34.41 17.82 1.90
C GLN A 932 34.05 18.95 2.89
N GLU A 933 35.04 19.71 3.37
CA GLU A 933 34.80 20.87 4.24
C GLU A 933 34.14 22.03 3.48
N ARG A 934 34.50 22.26 2.21
CA ARG A 934 33.81 23.24 1.35
C ARG A 934 32.34 22.84 1.12
N CYS A 935 32.08 21.57 0.83
CA CYS A 935 30.74 21.02 0.68
C CYS A 935 29.92 21.17 1.97
N ARG A 936 30.51 20.92 3.14
CA ARG A 936 29.85 21.10 4.44
C ARG A 936 29.35 22.53 4.64
N LYS A 937 30.21 23.51 4.38
CA LYS A 937 29.87 24.94 4.51
C LYS A 937 28.75 25.33 3.56
N TYR A 938 28.81 24.83 2.32
CA TYR A 938 27.75 25.02 1.34
C TYR A 938 26.40 24.44 1.83
N ILE A 939 26.37 23.17 2.24
CA ILE A 939 25.15 22.50 2.74
C ILE A 939 24.55 23.27 3.92
N ALA A 940 25.38 23.70 4.88
CA ALA A 940 24.93 24.48 6.02
C ALA A 940 24.33 25.83 5.60
N SER A 941 24.97 26.55 4.67
CA SER A 941 24.48 27.85 4.19
C SER A 941 23.17 27.76 3.42
N GLU A 942 23.00 26.76 2.57
CA GLU A 942 21.75 26.58 1.80
C GLU A 942 20.60 26.12 2.68
N LEU A 943 20.90 25.29 3.70
CA LEU A 943 19.90 24.89 4.69
C LEU A 943 19.42 26.08 5.53
N GLU A 944 20.32 26.97 5.93
CA GLU A 944 19.99 28.21 6.62
C GLU A 944 19.16 29.15 5.73
N ASN A 945 19.51 29.28 4.45
CA ASN A 945 18.72 30.05 3.49
C ASN A 945 17.30 29.49 3.35
N TRP A 946 17.15 28.17 3.24
CA TRP A 946 15.84 27.52 3.15
C TRP A 946 15.00 27.72 4.42
N GLN A 947 15.64 27.66 5.59
CA GLN A 947 14.97 27.94 6.87
C GLN A 947 14.53 29.39 7.01
N ASN A 948 15.36 30.34 6.60
CA ASN A 948 15.02 31.76 6.67
C ASN A 948 13.80 32.05 5.79
N ALA A 949 13.77 31.50 4.57
CA ALA A 949 12.60 31.60 3.69
C ALA A 949 11.33 31.02 4.33
N MET A 950 11.42 29.89 5.04
CA MET A 950 10.28 29.29 5.75
C MET A 950 9.85 30.04 7.03
N ASN A 951 10.74 30.81 7.65
CA ASN A 951 10.43 31.56 8.87
C ASN A 951 9.85 32.96 8.59
N GLU A 952 10.25 33.59 7.49
CA GLU A 952 9.64 34.84 7.01
C GLU A 952 8.12 34.67 6.79
N ASP A 953 7.69 33.49 6.34
CA ASP A 953 6.27 33.07 6.23
C ASP A 953 5.48 33.10 7.57
N GLN A 954 6.15 32.94 8.73
CA GLN A 954 5.46 32.93 10.03
C GLN A 954 5.27 34.33 10.61
N SER A 955 6.10 35.30 10.22
CA SER A 955 6.05 36.67 10.74
C SER A 955 5.13 37.62 9.97
N GLU A 956 4.82 37.34 8.70
CA GLU A 956 4.07 38.28 7.83
C GLU A 956 2.57 37.97 7.70
N ASN A 957 2.07 36.94 8.39
CA ASN A 957 0.65 36.56 8.43
C ASN A 957 -0.29 37.60 9.12
N GLU A 958 0.14 38.84 9.37
CA GLU A 958 -0.69 39.91 9.96
C GLU A 958 -0.91 41.15 9.05
N THR A 959 -0.35 41.21 7.84
CA THR A 959 -0.63 42.32 6.90
C THR A 959 -0.95 41.82 5.49
N GLN A 960 -2.24 41.83 5.15
CA GLN A 960 -2.73 41.68 3.78
C GLN A 960 -2.38 42.95 2.97
N ASP A 961 -1.43 42.86 2.04
CA ASP A 961 -1.27 43.80 0.93
C ASP A 961 -0.97 43.02 -0.37
N GLU A 962 -1.41 43.56 -1.50
CA GLU A 962 -1.76 42.89 -2.77
C GLU A 962 -0.60 42.39 -3.68
N ASP A 963 0.54 41.93 -3.14
CA ASP A 963 1.72 41.47 -3.93
C ASP A 963 1.98 39.93 -3.90
N ASP A 964 0.93 39.12 -3.67
CA ASP A 964 0.99 37.66 -3.40
C ASP A 964 1.61 36.76 -4.51
N GLU A 965 1.58 37.16 -5.80
CA GLU A 965 1.93 36.25 -6.91
C GLU A 965 3.45 36.05 -7.08
N SER A 966 4.25 37.11 -6.85
CA SER A 966 5.71 37.01 -7.02
C SER A 966 6.39 36.28 -5.86
N GLU A 967 5.82 36.37 -4.67
CA GLU A 967 6.33 35.68 -3.48
C GLU A 967 6.06 34.18 -3.53
N HIS A 968 4.88 33.74 -3.98
CA HIS A 968 4.55 32.30 -4.06
C HIS A 968 5.46 31.53 -5.03
N ILE A 969 5.87 32.15 -6.14
CA ILE A 969 6.80 31.57 -7.12
C ILE A 969 8.21 31.42 -6.52
N THR A 970 8.66 32.39 -5.71
CA THR A 970 9.95 32.26 -5.01
C THR A 970 9.90 31.14 -3.95
N LYS A 971 8.76 30.93 -3.28
CA LYS A 971 8.55 29.88 -2.27
C LYS A 971 8.64 28.47 -2.85
N GLU A 972 7.95 28.18 -3.96
CA GLU A 972 8.03 26.87 -4.63
C GLU A 972 9.45 26.56 -5.12
N ASN A 973 10.11 27.56 -5.71
CA ASN A 973 11.49 27.44 -6.18
C ASN A 973 12.48 27.14 -5.04
N HIS A 974 12.33 27.77 -3.87
CA HIS A 974 13.18 27.50 -2.70
C HIS A 974 12.93 26.10 -2.11
N SER A 975 11.67 25.64 -2.09
CA SER A 975 11.30 24.29 -1.65
C SER A 975 11.90 23.21 -2.55
N GLU A 976 11.74 23.35 -3.88
CA GLU A 976 12.27 22.37 -4.84
C GLU A 976 13.80 22.28 -4.76
N GLN A 977 14.48 23.42 -4.61
CA GLN A 977 15.94 23.48 -4.46
C GLN A 977 16.41 22.81 -3.17
N GLY A 978 15.70 23.04 -2.05
CA GLY A 978 15.96 22.39 -0.78
C GLY A 978 15.82 20.87 -0.85
N LEU A 979 14.75 20.38 -1.50
CA LEU A 979 14.52 18.95 -1.73
C LEU A 979 15.63 18.32 -2.58
N ARG A 980 16.05 18.98 -3.66
CA ARG A 980 17.18 18.55 -4.51
C ARG A 980 18.48 18.47 -3.72
N LEU A 981 18.76 19.44 -2.85
CA LEU A 981 19.95 19.42 -1.99
C LEU A 981 19.93 18.23 -1.03
N VAL A 982 18.81 17.99 -0.33
CA VAL A 982 18.66 16.86 0.60
C VAL A 982 18.86 15.53 -0.13
N ALA A 983 18.27 15.37 -1.32
CA ALA A 983 18.45 14.18 -2.14
C ALA A 983 19.90 13.98 -2.59
N ASN A 984 20.59 15.04 -3.04
CA ASN A 984 21.98 14.95 -3.48
C ASN A 984 22.94 14.58 -2.35
N VAL A 985 22.77 15.15 -1.16
CA VAL A 985 23.60 14.79 0.00
C VAL A 985 23.32 13.38 0.48
N ALA A 986 22.04 12.97 0.52
CA ALA A 986 21.67 11.59 0.85
C ALA A 986 22.37 10.59 -0.08
N ARG A 987 22.28 10.79 -1.40
CA ARG A 987 22.97 9.95 -2.39
C ARG A 987 24.48 9.94 -2.19
N ALA A 988 25.11 11.09 -1.99
CA ALA A 988 26.56 11.21 -1.83
C ALA A 988 27.09 10.51 -0.57
N VAL A 989 26.33 10.53 0.53
CA VAL A 989 26.68 9.83 1.77
C VAL A 989 26.44 8.32 1.64
N SER A 990 25.31 7.89 1.06
CA SER A 990 25.03 6.47 0.79
C SER A 990 26.09 5.86 -0.15
N ALA A 991 26.56 6.64 -1.12
CA ALA A 991 27.64 6.27 -2.04
C ALA A 991 29.05 6.28 -1.42
N ARG A 992 29.19 6.68 -0.15
CA ARG A 992 30.47 6.84 0.58
C ARG A 992 31.44 7.85 -0.04
N VAL A 993 30.93 8.78 -0.85
CA VAL A 993 31.70 9.91 -1.40
C VAL A 993 31.93 10.98 -0.34
N LEU A 994 30.91 11.25 0.46
CA LEU A 994 30.99 12.15 1.60
C LEU A 994 31.02 11.37 2.92
N ALA A 995 31.76 11.90 3.90
CA ALA A 995 31.76 11.33 5.24
C ALA A 995 30.36 11.35 5.87
N TYR A 996 30.03 10.31 6.66
CA TYR A 996 28.76 10.20 7.39
C TYR A 996 28.49 11.35 8.35
N ASP A 997 29.49 12.16 8.73
CA ASP A 997 29.30 13.34 9.57
C ASP A 997 28.42 14.40 8.89
N GLN A 998 28.41 14.45 7.54
CA GLN A 998 27.65 15.42 6.74
C GLN A 998 26.14 15.23 6.82
N MET A 999 25.66 14.02 7.15
CA MET A 999 24.21 13.78 7.28
C MET A 999 23.60 14.43 8.53
N THR A 1000 24.44 14.80 9.49
CA THR A 1000 24.02 15.35 10.79
C THR A 1000 23.17 16.61 10.62
N ASP A 1001 23.59 17.51 9.75
CA ASP A 1001 22.96 18.82 9.57
C ASP A 1001 21.59 18.70 8.89
N ILE A 1002 21.44 17.76 7.96
CA ILE A 1002 20.16 17.49 7.27
C ILE A 1002 19.19 16.77 8.20
N LEU A 1003 19.62 15.66 8.81
CA LEU A 1003 18.74 14.86 9.69
C LEU A 1003 18.29 15.64 10.93
N ALA A 1004 19.05 16.67 11.35
CA ALA A 1004 18.65 17.54 12.44
C ALA A 1004 17.32 18.29 12.16
N GLN A 1005 16.99 18.52 10.88
CA GLN A 1005 15.80 19.28 10.44
C GLN A 1005 14.58 18.40 10.16
N TYR A 1006 14.63 17.12 10.54
CA TYR A 1006 13.53 16.19 10.37
C TYR A 1006 12.24 16.70 11.05
N GLY A 1007 11.15 16.80 10.28
CA GLY A 1007 9.85 17.33 10.68
C GLY A 1007 9.72 18.85 10.61
N TYR A 1008 10.77 19.57 10.19
CA TYR A 1008 10.73 21.04 9.99
C TYR A 1008 10.57 21.43 8.51
N LEU A 1009 11.17 20.66 7.60
CA LEU A 1009 11.26 20.97 6.16
C LEU A 1009 10.08 20.46 5.29
N GLY A 1010 9.01 19.97 5.91
CA GLY A 1010 7.82 19.42 5.23
C GLY A 1010 7.83 17.89 5.01
N ASP A 1011 6.68 17.34 4.63
CA ASP A 1011 6.45 15.88 4.54
C ASP A 1011 7.27 15.19 3.43
N GLU A 1012 7.53 15.89 2.33
CA GLU A 1012 8.32 15.37 1.21
C GLU A 1012 9.80 15.20 1.59
N ALA A 1013 10.39 16.22 2.21
CA ALA A 1013 11.76 16.15 2.73
C ALA A 1013 11.92 15.04 3.78
N ASP A 1014 10.92 14.89 4.65
CA ASP A 1014 10.85 13.81 5.63
C ASP A 1014 10.79 12.42 5.00
N SER A 1015 10.10 12.28 3.87
CA SER A 1015 10.07 11.03 3.10
C SER A 1015 11.45 10.68 2.55
N ILE A 1016 12.16 11.65 1.96
CA ILE A 1016 13.53 11.48 1.45
C ILE A 1016 14.49 11.11 2.59
N MET A 1017 14.43 11.83 3.71
CA MET A 1017 15.26 11.53 4.89
C MET A 1017 14.99 10.14 5.48
N LYS A 1018 13.73 9.69 5.50
CA LYS A 1018 13.40 8.31 5.91
C LYS A 1018 14.03 7.29 4.96
N ALA A 1019 13.81 7.44 3.66
CA ALA A 1019 14.37 6.53 2.65
C ALA A 1019 15.91 6.46 2.77
N PHE A 1020 16.56 7.60 2.97
CA PHE A 1020 18.00 7.69 3.21
C PHE A 1020 18.45 6.94 4.48
N ILE A 1021 17.77 7.15 5.62
CA ILE A 1021 18.08 6.39 6.86
C ILE A 1021 17.89 4.88 6.66
N GLU A 1022 16.96 4.46 5.81
CA GLU A 1022 16.75 3.05 5.47
C GLU A 1022 17.84 2.48 4.54
N GLU A 1023 18.45 3.28 3.67
CA GLU A 1023 19.52 2.86 2.77
C GLU A 1023 20.82 2.51 3.53
N LEU A 1024 21.10 3.20 4.65
CA LEU A 1024 22.27 2.97 5.50
C LEU A 1024 22.30 1.59 6.20
N ARG A 1025 21.27 0.75 6.03
CA ARG A 1025 21.19 -0.61 6.63
C ARG A 1025 22.39 -1.49 6.24
N MET A 1026 22.79 -1.46 4.98
CA MET A 1026 23.90 -2.30 4.49
C MET A 1026 25.24 -1.84 5.05
N ASP A 1027 25.42 -0.53 5.20
CA ASP A 1027 26.65 0.05 5.74
C ASP A 1027 26.84 -0.23 7.23
N LEU A 1028 25.74 -0.29 7.99
CA LEU A 1028 25.75 -0.66 9.41
C LEU A 1028 26.27 -2.09 9.67
N VAL A 1029 26.17 -2.97 8.67
CA VAL A 1029 26.56 -4.39 8.75
C VAL A 1029 27.91 -4.64 8.05
N HIS A 1030 28.37 -3.71 7.22
CA HIS A 1030 29.56 -3.88 6.39
C HIS A 1030 30.88 -3.82 7.16
N ASN A 1031 31.09 -2.79 7.99
CA ASN A 1031 32.31 -2.56 8.76
C ASN A 1031 31.98 -1.94 10.13
N GLU A 1032 32.69 -2.34 11.19
CA GLU A 1032 32.56 -1.79 12.53
C GLU A 1032 32.88 -0.28 12.58
N GLU A 1033 33.82 0.17 11.76
CA GLU A 1033 34.14 1.61 11.64
C GLU A 1033 32.98 2.39 11.02
N CYS A 1034 32.36 1.87 9.96
CA CYS A 1034 31.16 2.46 9.35
C CYS A 1034 30.01 2.50 10.35
N ALA A 1035 29.75 1.39 11.06
CA ALA A 1035 28.72 1.32 12.09
C ALA A 1035 28.96 2.35 13.22
N SER A 1036 30.22 2.53 13.64
CA SER A 1036 30.59 3.53 14.65
C SER A 1036 30.36 4.96 14.15
N SER A 1037 30.71 5.27 12.91
CA SER A 1037 30.51 6.59 12.31
C SER A 1037 29.03 6.90 12.12
N ILE A 1038 28.24 5.95 11.60
CA ILE A 1038 26.79 6.12 11.43
C ILE A 1038 26.10 6.33 12.78
N CYS A 1039 26.41 5.50 13.79
CA CYS A 1039 25.83 5.65 15.13
C CYS A 1039 26.21 7.00 15.77
N ARG A 1040 27.45 7.45 15.58
CA ARG A 1040 27.89 8.77 16.06
C ARG A 1040 27.09 9.90 15.43
N SER A 1041 26.92 9.87 14.11
CA SER A 1041 26.15 10.86 13.36
C SER A 1041 24.64 10.81 13.68
N PHE A 1042 24.06 9.63 13.90
CA PHE A 1042 22.67 9.49 14.38
C PHE A 1042 22.48 10.14 15.74
N LEU A 1043 23.39 9.91 16.69
CA LEU A 1043 23.30 10.57 17.99
C LEU A 1043 23.46 12.09 17.84
N GLU A 1044 24.42 12.55 17.03
CA GLU A 1044 24.66 13.98 16.84
C GLU A 1044 23.48 14.67 16.15
N SER A 1045 22.82 14.03 15.19
CA SER A 1045 21.62 14.57 14.54
C SER A 1045 20.45 14.66 15.51
N LEU A 1046 20.29 13.67 16.41
CA LEU A 1046 19.29 13.71 17.47
C LEU A 1046 19.58 14.82 18.48
N LYS A 1047 20.85 15.07 18.84
CA LYS A 1047 21.22 16.19 19.73
C LYS A 1047 20.89 17.53 19.10
N LYS A 1048 21.26 17.75 17.83
CA LYS A 1048 20.96 19.00 17.11
C LYS A 1048 19.46 19.19 16.91
N SER A 1049 18.73 18.16 16.47
CA SER A 1049 17.27 18.20 16.35
C SER A 1049 16.60 18.53 17.69
N PHE A 1050 17.10 17.93 18.79
CA PHE A 1050 16.60 18.24 20.12
C PHE A 1050 16.87 19.69 20.49
N GLU A 1051 18.07 20.23 20.22
CA GLU A 1051 18.41 21.62 20.52
C GLU A 1051 17.55 22.63 19.75
N VAL A 1052 17.27 22.36 18.48
CA VAL A 1052 16.38 23.18 17.63
C VAL A 1052 14.96 23.18 18.20
N HIS A 1053 14.35 22.00 18.39
CA HIS A 1053 12.94 21.91 18.78
C HIS A 1053 12.65 22.15 20.26
N VAL A 1054 13.68 22.20 21.12
CA VAL A 1054 13.50 22.39 22.56
C VAL A 1054 12.89 23.74 22.91
N ASN A 1055 13.10 24.78 22.09
CA ASN A 1055 12.65 26.14 22.38
C ASN A 1055 11.20 26.43 21.91
N ASP A 1056 10.64 25.66 20.98
CA ASP A 1056 9.37 26.01 20.31
C ASP A 1056 8.09 25.70 21.12
N SER A 1057 8.12 24.77 22.10
CA SER A 1057 7.00 24.47 23.03
C SER A 1057 7.30 23.24 23.90
N TYR A 1058 6.66 23.14 25.07
CA TYR A 1058 6.72 21.97 25.96
C TYR A 1058 6.30 20.63 25.29
N ARG A 1059 5.54 20.68 24.17
CA ARG A 1059 5.09 19.52 23.35
C ARG A 1059 5.97 19.24 22.10
N SER A 1060 7.01 20.03 21.84
CA SER A 1060 7.76 20.07 20.57
C SER A 1060 8.71 18.89 20.28
N ILE A 1061 8.95 17.98 21.23
CA ILE A 1061 9.93 16.88 21.06
C ILE A 1061 9.42 15.76 20.13
N ASP A 1062 8.16 15.79 19.70
CA ASP A 1062 7.56 14.71 18.89
C ASP A 1062 8.26 14.51 17.53
N LYS A 1063 8.79 15.57 16.93
CA LYS A 1063 9.59 15.52 15.70
C LYS A 1063 10.88 14.72 15.90
N THR A 1064 11.65 15.04 16.95
CA THR A 1064 12.86 14.31 17.33
C THR A 1064 12.56 12.86 17.73
N LEU A 1065 11.42 12.58 18.36
CA LEU A 1065 11.01 11.20 18.68
C LEU A 1065 10.70 10.40 17.41
N THR A 1066 10.08 11.02 16.41
CA THR A 1066 9.78 10.38 15.14
C THR A 1066 11.05 10.04 14.36
N LEU A 1067 12.02 10.95 14.32
CA LEU A 1067 13.36 10.68 13.78
C LEU A 1067 14.02 9.50 14.51
N ALA A 1068 13.99 9.48 15.85
CA ALA A 1068 14.55 8.40 16.65
C ALA A 1068 13.87 7.04 16.40
N ARG A 1069 12.55 7.02 16.14
CA ARG A 1069 11.83 5.79 15.74
C ARG A 1069 12.31 5.29 14.39
N SER A 1070 12.53 6.18 13.42
CA SER A 1070 13.06 5.84 12.10
C SER A 1070 14.46 5.21 12.20
N GLN A 1071 15.38 5.87 12.91
CA GLN A 1071 16.73 5.34 13.17
C GLN A 1071 16.71 3.99 13.91
N ALA A 1072 15.88 3.84 14.95
CA ALA A 1072 15.74 2.59 15.71
C ALA A 1072 15.21 1.44 14.84
N ARG A 1073 14.28 1.74 13.93
CA ARG A 1073 13.72 0.78 12.99
C ARG A 1073 14.79 0.29 12.00
N THR A 1074 15.58 1.19 11.42
CA THR A 1074 16.72 0.83 10.57
C THR A 1074 17.72 -0.06 11.28
N LEU A 1075 18.14 0.29 12.51
CA LEU A 1075 19.04 -0.56 13.31
C LEU A 1075 18.48 -1.96 13.53
N SER A 1076 17.16 -2.07 13.76
CA SER A 1076 16.50 -3.37 13.99
C SER A 1076 16.29 -4.19 12.71
N LEU A 1077 16.12 -3.53 11.57
CA LEU A 1077 15.93 -4.18 10.26
C LEU A 1077 17.26 -4.67 9.68
N ALA A 1078 18.36 -3.95 9.94
CA ALA A 1078 19.70 -4.37 9.52
C ALA A 1078 20.06 -5.77 10.03
N ASP A 1079 19.66 -6.12 11.26
CA ASP A 1079 19.89 -7.44 11.86
C ASP A 1079 18.98 -8.56 11.28
N GLN A 1080 17.92 -8.23 10.53
CA GLN A 1080 16.97 -9.22 9.98
C GLN A 1080 17.36 -9.73 8.59
N GLU A 1081 18.14 -8.98 7.80
CA GLU A 1081 18.49 -9.33 6.43
C GLU A 1081 19.68 -10.29 6.31
N ASP A 1082 20.69 -10.18 7.19
CA ASP A 1082 21.85 -11.08 7.20
C ASP A 1082 22.06 -11.75 8.58
N PRO A 1083 21.59 -13.00 8.78
CA PRO A 1083 21.79 -13.74 10.02
C PRO A 1083 23.27 -14.02 10.36
N SER A 1084 24.20 -13.80 9.41
CA SER A 1084 25.64 -14.02 9.61
C SER A 1084 26.38 -12.76 10.04
N ARG A 1085 25.85 -11.57 9.76
CA ARG A 1085 26.45 -10.27 10.08
C ARG A 1085 25.42 -9.38 10.76
N HIS A 1086 25.62 -9.16 12.05
CA HIS A 1086 24.75 -8.29 12.86
C HIS A 1086 25.44 -6.94 13.06
N VAL A 1087 24.64 -5.90 13.27
CA VAL A 1087 25.17 -4.62 13.75
C VAL A 1087 25.90 -4.87 15.07
N ALA A 1088 27.11 -4.33 15.18
CA ALA A 1088 27.93 -4.51 16.38
C ALA A 1088 27.22 -3.90 17.62
N GLU A 1089 26.50 -4.70 18.40
CA GLU A 1089 25.68 -4.18 19.53
C GLU A 1089 26.50 -3.38 20.56
N HIS A 1090 27.81 -3.65 20.68
CA HIS A 1090 28.67 -2.85 21.57
C HIS A 1090 28.91 -1.43 21.02
N VAL A 1091 28.88 -1.23 19.71
CA VAL A 1091 28.92 0.09 19.07
C VAL A 1091 27.62 0.85 19.36
N ILE A 1092 26.47 0.18 19.29
CA ILE A 1092 25.17 0.78 19.68
C ILE A 1092 25.23 1.21 21.16
N CYS A 1093 25.71 0.34 22.04
CA CYS A 1093 25.90 0.68 23.45
C CYS A 1093 26.82 1.89 23.63
N ASP A 1094 27.99 1.89 23.00
CA ASP A 1094 29.03 2.88 23.26
C ASP A 1094 28.73 4.23 22.58
N ARG A 1095 28.29 4.22 21.32
CA ARG A 1095 28.07 5.44 20.52
C ARG A 1095 26.69 6.05 20.65
N LEU A 1096 25.64 5.27 20.94
CA LEU A 1096 24.29 5.83 21.14
C LEU A 1096 23.97 6.02 22.62
N HIS A 1097 24.13 4.98 23.44
CA HIS A 1097 23.67 5.00 24.83
C HIS A 1097 24.68 5.64 25.79
N ILE A 1098 25.96 5.25 25.77
CA ILE A 1098 26.98 5.83 26.66
C ILE A 1098 27.23 7.30 26.32
N ASP A 1099 27.50 7.61 25.05
CA ASP A 1099 27.68 9.01 24.59
C ASP A 1099 26.40 9.85 24.81
N GLY A 1100 25.21 9.25 24.59
CA GLY A 1100 23.93 9.90 24.83
C GLY A 1100 23.66 10.20 26.31
N VAL A 1101 23.88 9.24 27.20
CA VAL A 1101 23.76 9.42 28.66
C VAL A 1101 24.72 10.51 29.14
N THR A 1102 25.95 10.51 28.61
CA THR A 1102 26.96 11.52 28.92
C THR A 1102 26.45 12.92 28.56
N TYR A 1103 25.93 13.10 27.35
CA TYR A 1103 25.34 14.36 26.90
C TYR A 1103 24.17 14.83 27.80
N VAL A 1104 23.24 13.94 28.14
CA VAL A 1104 22.07 14.32 28.94
C VAL A 1104 22.46 14.75 30.35
N LEU A 1105 23.33 13.99 31.01
CA LEU A 1105 23.71 14.27 32.39
C LEU A 1105 24.67 15.46 32.52
N SER A 1106 25.58 15.65 31.56
CA SER A 1106 26.44 16.84 31.53
C SER A 1106 25.62 18.11 31.31
N LYS A 1107 24.71 18.11 30.32
CA LYS A 1107 23.85 19.27 30.02
C LYS A 1107 22.86 19.57 31.15
N ALA A 1108 22.36 18.54 31.83
CA ALA A 1108 21.53 18.69 33.03
C ALA A 1108 22.30 19.25 34.24
N ALA A 1109 23.60 19.01 34.32
CA ALA A 1109 24.47 19.58 35.36
C ALA A 1109 24.82 21.05 35.07
N GLU A 1110 25.08 21.41 33.81
CA GLU A 1110 25.39 22.77 33.39
C GLU A 1110 24.19 23.72 33.54
N ASN A 1111 22.98 23.25 33.18
CA ASN A 1111 21.76 24.07 33.16
C ASN A 1111 20.84 23.80 34.36
N HIS A 1112 21.26 24.17 35.58
CA HIS A 1112 20.46 23.96 36.81
C HIS A 1112 19.03 24.53 36.75
N LYS A 1113 18.77 25.60 35.97
CA LYS A 1113 17.43 26.20 35.82
C LYS A 1113 16.52 25.46 34.82
N ASN A 1114 17.10 24.81 33.80
CA ASN A 1114 16.38 24.10 32.73
C ASN A 1114 16.68 22.59 32.72
N LYS A 1115 17.08 22.04 33.87
CA LYS A 1115 17.41 20.62 34.06
C LYS A 1115 16.30 19.68 33.57
N THR A 1116 15.04 20.07 33.78
CA THR A 1116 13.86 19.34 33.32
C THR A 1116 13.83 19.14 31.81
N VAL A 1117 14.30 20.11 31.05
CA VAL A 1117 14.30 20.08 29.59
C VAL A 1117 15.36 19.10 29.12
N SER A 1118 16.60 19.22 29.59
CA SER A 1118 17.70 18.32 29.20
C SER A 1118 17.39 16.85 29.53
N LEU A 1119 16.79 16.58 30.69
CA LEU A 1119 16.40 15.22 31.09
C LEU A 1119 15.34 14.57 30.18
N LYS A 1120 14.56 15.35 29.41
CA LYS A 1120 13.58 14.78 28.47
C LYS A 1120 14.25 13.99 27.35
N PHE A 1121 15.51 14.22 27.02
CA PHE A 1121 16.24 13.45 26.01
C PHE A 1121 16.34 11.95 26.38
N PHE A 1122 16.19 11.57 27.66
CA PHE A 1122 16.02 10.17 28.04
C PHE A 1122 14.82 9.48 27.36
N ARG A 1123 13.77 10.23 26.97
CA ARG A 1123 12.66 9.69 26.16
C ARG A 1123 13.12 9.30 24.75
N VAL A 1124 14.03 10.07 24.15
CA VAL A 1124 14.64 9.77 22.85
C VAL A 1124 15.50 8.51 22.97
N LEU A 1125 16.38 8.44 23.98
CA LEU A 1125 17.20 7.25 24.23
C LEU A 1125 16.38 5.98 24.50
N SER A 1126 15.20 6.12 25.13
CA SER A 1126 14.30 4.99 25.41
C SER A 1126 13.82 4.29 24.13
N ILE A 1127 13.64 5.03 23.03
CA ILE A 1127 13.23 4.45 21.74
C ILE A 1127 14.37 3.58 21.16
N LEU A 1128 15.62 4.02 21.33
CA LEU A 1128 16.84 3.34 20.88
C LEU A 1128 17.24 2.15 21.77
N VAL A 1129 16.45 1.78 22.78
CA VAL A 1129 16.72 0.61 23.63
C VAL A 1129 16.40 -0.70 22.92
N LYS A 1130 15.44 -0.72 21.99
CA LYS A 1130 14.99 -1.96 21.32
C LYS A 1130 16.11 -2.77 20.63
N PRO A 1131 17.09 -2.15 19.95
CA PRO A 1131 18.22 -2.86 19.34
C PRO A 1131 19.23 -3.46 20.34
N LEU A 1132 19.15 -3.13 21.65
CA LEU A 1132 20.06 -3.71 22.66
C LEU A 1132 19.57 -5.08 23.11
N SER A 1133 20.43 -6.11 23.05
CA SER A 1133 20.12 -7.44 23.58
C SER A 1133 21.05 -7.87 24.72
N ARG A 1134 22.33 -7.48 24.72
CA ARG A 1134 23.35 -7.99 25.65
C ARG A 1134 23.20 -7.45 27.08
N ALA A 1135 23.07 -8.36 28.05
CA ALA A 1135 22.96 -8.01 29.47
C ALA A 1135 24.20 -7.28 30.03
N ARG A 1136 25.39 -7.55 29.46
CA ARG A 1136 26.65 -6.90 29.85
C ARG A 1136 26.65 -5.40 29.50
N ASP A 1137 26.00 -5.04 28.38
CA ASP A 1137 25.97 -3.68 27.86
C ASP A 1137 24.98 -2.85 28.70
N VAL A 1138 23.84 -3.43 29.09
CA VAL A 1138 22.92 -2.82 30.08
C VAL A 1138 23.60 -2.54 31.42
N ALA A 1139 24.44 -3.47 31.90
CA ALA A 1139 25.20 -3.25 33.13
C ALA A 1139 26.28 -2.16 32.98
N LYS A 1140 26.90 -2.07 31.80
CA LYS A 1140 27.85 -0.99 31.46
C LYS A 1140 27.16 0.37 31.48
N ILE A 1141 25.95 0.48 30.90
CA ILE A 1141 25.13 1.69 30.90
C ILE A 1141 24.75 2.10 32.33
N HIS A 1142 24.24 1.19 33.15
CA HIS A 1142 23.90 1.48 34.56
C HIS A 1142 25.10 1.98 35.37
N LYS A 1143 26.25 1.32 35.27
CA LYS A 1143 27.48 1.74 35.94
C LYS A 1143 27.93 3.14 35.48
N HIS A 1144 27.78 3.44 34.20
CA HIS A 1144 28.10 4.75 33.63
C HIS A 1144 27.17 5.84 34.17
N ILE A 1145 25.86 5.56 34.23
CA ILE A 1145 24.85 6.43 34.85
C ILE A 1145 25.21 6.72 36.31
N GLU A 1146 25.50 5.70 37.11
CA GLU A 1146 25.88 5.87 38.53
C GLU A 1146 27.11 6.75 38.69
N THR A 1147 28.12 6.55 37.84
CA THR A 1147 29.37 7.32 37.85
C THR A 1147 29.08 8.80 37.55
N LEU A 1148 28.33 9.09 36.48
CA LEU A 1148 27.99 10.46 36.09
C LEU A 1148 27.05 11.16 37.08
N LEU A 1149 26.08 10.43 37.67
CA LEU A 1149 25.22 11.00 38.71
C LEU A 1149 26.04 11.40 39.95
N ALA A 1150 27.03 10.59 40.33
CA ALA A 1150 27.95 10.91 41.43
C ALA A 1150 28.88 12.10 41.10
N GLU A 1151 29.46 12.11 39.89
CA GLU A 1151 30.34 13.19 39.42
C GLU A 1151 29.62 14.54 39.36
N HIS A 1152 28.40 14.56 38.80
CA HIS A 1152 27.59 15.77 38.65
C HIS A 1152 26.71 16.10 39.87
N LYS A 1153 26.80 15.32 40.95
CA LYS A 1153 26.00 15.49 42.19
C LYS A 1153 24.49 15.57 41.92
N LEU A 1154 23.99 14.74 41.01
CA LEU A 1154 22.57 14.69 40.64
C LEU A 1154 21.89 13.52 41.38
N GLU A 1155 20.85 13.82 42.17
CA GLU A 1155 20.08 12.79 42.87
C GLU A 1155 18.71 12.59 42.22
N PRO A 1156 18.45 11.43 41.56
CA PRO A 1156 17.15 11.13 40.98
C PRO A 1156 16.12 10.76 42.06
N LYS A 1157 15.03 11.53 42.16
CA LYS A 1157 13.95 11.33 43.14
C LYS A 1157 12.71 10.72 42.49
N ARG A 1158 12.26 9.56 42.98
CA ARG A 1158 11.04 8.89 42.48
C ARG A 1158 9.80 9.72 42.83
N GLY A 1159 9.00 10.05 41.82
CA GLY A 1159 7.77 10.85 41.95
C GLY A 1159 7.92 12.30 41.46
N ASP A 1160 9.14 12.79 41.29
CA ASP A 1160 9.38 14.10 40.68
C ASP A 1160 9.18 14.02 39.16
N LYS A 1161 8.32 14.89 38.63
CA LYS A 1161 8.02 14.98 37.19
C LYS A 1161 9.27 15.19 36.32
N GLU A 1162 10.30 15.81 36.89
CA GLU A 1162 11.57 16.10 36.20
C GLU A 1162 12.34 14.83 35.83
N TRP A 1163 12.26 13.79 36.66
CA TRP A 1163 13.00 12.54 36.51
C TRP A 1163 12.19 11.41 35.87
N GLU A 1164 10.94 11.68 35.50
CA GLU A 1164 10.05 10.68 34.90
C GLU A 1164 10.66 10.06 33.63
N ALA A 1165 11.27 10.89 32.78
CA ALA A 1165 11.95 10.44 31.55
C ALA A 1165 13.12 9.49 31.85
N TYR A 1166 13.92 9.81 32.87
CA TYR A 1166 15.02 8.96 33.35
C TYR A 1166 14.51 7.62 33.89
N PHE A 1167 13.50 7.62 34.76
CA PHE A 1167 12.96 6.37 35.30
C PHE A 1167 12.26 5.53 34.22
N GLY A 1168 11.67 6.17 33.21
CA GLY A 1168 11.17 5.50 32.00
C GLY A 1168 12.29 4.76 31.27
N TYR A 1169 13.40 5.45 30.97
CA TYR A 1169 14.56 4.86 30.31
C TYR A 1169 15.16 3.68 31.11
N VAL A 1170 15.38 3.87 32.42
CA VAL A 1170 15.90 2.82 33.31
C VAL A 1170 14.98 1.60 33.33
N LYS A 1171 13.66 1.82 33.37
CA LYS A 1171 12.67 0.74 33.32
C LYS A 1171 12.75 -0.03 32.01
N GLU A 1172 12.94 0.64 30.87
CA GLU A 1172 13.06 -0.02 29.56
C GLU A 1172 14.34 -0.86 29.45
N ILE A 1173 15.51 -0.34 29.86
CA ILE A 1173 16.75 -1.15 29.85
C ILE A 1173 16.68 -2.33 30.84
N ASP A 1174 16.01 -2.17 31.98
CA ASP A 1174 15.82 -3.25 32.96
C ASP A 1174 14.89 -4.36 32.46
N GLN A 1175 13.97 -4.06 31.54
CA GLN A 1175 13.13 -5.09 30.91
C GLN A 1175 13.99 -6.10 30.14
N ILE A 1176 15.10 -5.68 29.53
CA ILE A 1176 16.04 -6.56 28.83
C ILE A 1176 16.64 -7.58 29.81
N LEU A 1177 17.08 -7.12 30.99
CA LEU A 1177 17.59 -8.00 32.04
C LEU A 1177 16.51 -8.96 32.54
N LYS A 1178 15.29 -8.45 32.76
CA LYS A 1178 14.13 -9.24 33.21
C LYS A 1178 13.77 -10.37 32.25
N ARG A 1179 13.77 -10.11 30.93
CA ARG A 1179 13.54 -11.14 29.90
C ARG A 1179 14.58 -12.27 29.98
N LYS A 1180 15.81 -11.96 30.42
CA LYS A 1180 16.90 -12.92 30.64
C LYS A 1180 16.97 -13.49 32.05
N GLY A 1181 15.97 -13.23 32.90
CA GLY A 1181 15.92 -13.69 34.30
C GLY A 1181 16.94 -13.03 35.24
N LEU A 1182 17.54 -11.92 34.81
CA LEU A 1182 18.53 -11.14 35.55
C LEU A 1182 17.89 -9.89 36.16
N ARG A 1183 18.49 -9.36 37.22
CA ARG A 1183 18.18 -8.03 37.76
C ARG A 1183 19.47 -7.25 37.98
N TYR A 1184 19.42 -5.95 37.71
CA TYR A 1184 20.46 -5.04 38.18
C TYR A 1184 20.25 -4.82 39.70
N ALA A 1185 21.30 -4.94 40.49
CA ALA A 1185 21.22 -4.69 41.93
C ALA A 1185 21.50 -3.21 42.17
N ASN A 1186 20.49 -2.48 42.64
CA ASN A 1186 20.65 -1.11 43.15
C ASN A 1186 21.52 -1.06 44.41
#